data_AF-A0A9P7FTK9-F1
#
_entry.id   AF-A0A9P7FTK9-F1
#
_cell.length_a   1.000
_cell.length_b   1.000
_cell.length_c   1.000
_cell.angle_alpha   90.00
_cell.angle_beta   90.00
_cell.angle_gamma   90.00
#
_symmetry.space_group_name_H-M   'P 1'
#
loop_
_entity.id
_entity.type
_entity.pdbx_description
1 polymer ?
#
loop_
_entity_poly.entity_id
_entity_poly.type
_entity_poly.pdbx_seq_one_letter_code
_entity_poly.pdbx_strand_id
1 'polypeptide(L)'
;MGLLGDQSLSLQSYPCDLSPLCIFFKSSTPSTTRSKLPGEVLDYILQSLNRSELVPCLTVNSVFYCIASRICYHTLEDMTPSKSIVCLRVLETTPRLQTLVRKLDIDWNGTHASAEPETKPITPTGNLYRLLHRVLQKLLFLTILSLELPRVDTPSWILSGCTFSLRSFFTSLPCDPGLARFLETQPALMELTLRGFQQQQWDSTAVPFLLYGGLGAPEKDSTTFTLEPSALPNLSTLRTVHGGPSLIASIVRGRPVRNASIALFSATSSESLKALSLSAASMRRLSIMSFDPAVQDYLLSELATRFPLLEALHVVILLSEYTNDLLKALGPLLSGFHNLQYITFMASTDRPATPAEEQEIAQGWHRSCPTLKTIILPRGKVWFEGQTDWSALDSEDGTITAKLMTDTLDDLFPAPSRILSRTGPNTLPGITPQSTEALRDILKDSNRRWHLYFDPDYRPHNHAHHAALALWALGADDEILRKAYVINCKYLIKRYDSPGAITVDNVYDHLGDPDAYVDFFNEIIRADGVSAALDRYLFSIGANFVPGKNADQQPQMLDRLFDGIIHPIIHVGYGLEFGLPGIVAEGDSTPAIVPPSAWESDLDATSDVQKLTSKLQSTILIDGTLPKPTTNTHAFSILARILKDPEFDDVPGGEEYHHIYGNTIAKFGSAIREYVDAWSYDHTDPAEVERKIEELVWANTLIYGVTGWKKDEHFNTDFFFAHLVTSSLFLSTIAAGIPPVTQEIFLRAYFGMSLAWWIGRDRPKFDIPGFFAHASPNSIKDQRKSAMASPNPWLALIGEALVVSDEHIPKMLRSMIHFANMYGRRPAGYFADTELEGAELLDGTLFVRTAHLTHEKLRREGDATLFDLASYWNRQGTKVDTPPNINIFSPRN
;
A
#
# COMPACT_ATOMS: atom_id res chain seq x y z
N MET A 1 -41.75 34.44 -32.68
CA MET A 1 -41.59 35.85 -32.21
C MET A 1 -40.53 35.84 -31.12
N GLY A 2 -39.32 36.39 -31.22
CA GLY A 2 -38.48 36.94 -32.29
C GLY A 2 -37.02 36.69 -31.84
N LEU A 3 -36.11 36.26 -32.73
CA LEU A 3 -35.20 37.09 -33.55
C LEU A 3 -34.15 37.82 -32.69
N LEU A 4 -32.82 37.85 -32.92
CA LEU A 4 -31.85 37.47 -33.98
C LEU A 4 -30.46 37.55 -33.28
N GLY A 5 -29.43 36.74 -33.57
CA GLY A 5 -28.53 36.74 -34.74
C GLY A 5 -27.09 36.55 -34.17
N ASP A 6 -26.32 35.52 -34.51
CA ASP A 6 -25.60 35.20 -35.76
C ASP A 6 -24.42 36.16 -36.07
N GLN A 7 -23.20 35.59 -36.06
CA GLN A 7 -21.94 36.01 -36.73
C GLN A 7 -20.88 34.93 -36.40
N SER A 8 -20.67 33.89 -37.22
CA SER A 8 -19.93 33.81 -38.51
C SER A 8 -18.40 33.72 -38.36
N LEU A 9 -17.79 32.70 -38.99
CA LEU A 9 -16.53 32.69 -39.78
C LEU A 9 -16.08 31.21 -39.95
N SER A 10 -16.54 30.52 -41.00
CA SER A 10 -15.89 30.33 -42.31
C SER A 10 -14.64 29.43 -42.30
N LEU A 11 -14.80 28.23 -42.87
CA LEU A 11 -13.74 27.36 -43.36
C LEU A 11 -12.88 28.09 -44.41
N GLN A 12 -11.59 28.29 -44.14
CA GLN A 12 -10.59 28.49 -45.18
C GLN A 12 -9.36 27.60 -44.91
N SER A 13 -9.12 26.76 -45.92
CA SER A 13 -7.93 25.99 -46.29
C SER A 13 -6.59 26.42 -45.69
N TYR A 14 -5.89 25.41 -45.15
CA TYR A 14 -4.45 25.39 -44.87
C TYR A 14 -3.59 25.75 -46.09
N PRO A 15 -2.46 26.46 -45.89
CA PRO A 15 -1.22 26.18 -46.59
C PRO A 15 -0.35 25.27 -45.74
N CYS A 16 -0.06 24.08 -46.26
CA CYS A 16 1.06 23.26 -45.81
C CYS A 16 2.37 23.97 -46.18
N ASP A 17 3.28 24.12 -45.22
CA ASP A 17 4.69 24.26 -45.50
C ASP A 17 5.43 23.14 -44.74
N LEU A 18 5.75 22.08 -45.49
CA LEU A 18 6.59 20.98 -45.07
C LEU A 18 7.82 20.97 -45.97
N SER A 19 9.01 21.03 -45.40
CA SER A 19 10.21 20.35 -45.92
C SER A 19 11.32 20.33 -44.85
N PRO A 20 12.35 19.46 -44.95
CA PRO A 20 12.31 18.08 -45.45
C PRO A 20 13.19 17.14 -44.58
N LEU A 21 12.67 15.97 -44.19
CA LEU A 21 13.51 14.77 -44.05
C LEU A 21 12.70 13.55 -44.49
N CYS A 22 12.60 13.43 -45.80
CA CYS A 22 12.14 12.22 -46.48
C CYS A 22 13.36 11.69 -47.25
N ILE A 23 13.98 10.61 -46.77
CA ILE A 23 15.00 9.87 -47.51
C ILE A 23 14.41 8.48 -47.83
N PHE A 24 14.03 8.34 -49.09
CA PHE A 24 13.89 7.12 -49.89
C PHE A 24 13.22 5.87 -49.27
N PHE A 25 11.90 5.77 -49.46
CA PHE A 25 11.31 4.55 -50.02
C PHE A 25 10.60 4.90 -51.33
N LYS A 26 10.94 4.20 -52.42
CA LYS A 26 10.37 4.38 -53.76
C LYS A 26 8.85 4.13 -53.74
N SER A 27 8.15 4.89 -54.58
CA SER A 27 6.70 4.97 -54.77
C SER A 27 5.95 3.63 -54.93
N SER A 28 4.86 3.46 -54.17
CA SER A 28 3.66 2.76 -54.64
C SER A 28 2.47 2.96 -53.67
N THR A 29 1.50 3.79 -54.10
CA THR A 29 0.10 3.95 -53.58
C THR A 29 -0.12 4.28 -52.10
N PRO A 30 -1.17 5.06 -51.75
CA PRO A 30 -1.49 5.33 -50.34
C PRO A 30 -1.74 4.01 -49.61
N SER A 31 -0.97 3.73 -48.55
CA SER A 31 -1.19 2.55 -47.73
C SER A 31 -2.60 2.64 -47.17
N THR A 32 -3.42 1.67 -47.54
CA THR A 32 -4.80 1.49 -47.12
C THR A 32 -5.05 1.92 -45.67
N THR A 33 -6.17 2.57 -45.36
CA THR A 33 -6.66 2.75 -43.97
C THR A 33 -6.96 1.43 -43.23
N ARG A 34 -6.70 0.30 -43.90
CA ARG A 34 -6.74 -1.06 -43.36
C ARG A 34 -5.41 -1.39 -42.69
N SER A 35 -5.49 -1.90 -41.46
CA SER A 35 -4.34 -2.46 -40.76
C SER A 35 -3.64 -3.52 -41.62
N LYS A 36 -2.31 -3.55 -41.56
CA LYS A 36 -1.50 -4.64 -42.13
C LYS A 36 -1.62 -5.94 -41.33
N LEU A 37 -2.10 -5.85 -40.08
CA LEU A 37 -2.35 -7.01 -39.21
C LEU A 37 -3.74 -7.60 -39.47
N PRO A 38 -3.88 -8.94 -39.48
CA PRO A 38 -5.18 -9.60 -39.47
C PRO A 38 -6.04 -9.14 -38.28
N GLY A 39 -7.36 -9.17 -38.45
CA GLY A 39 -8.30 -8.72 -37.41
C GLY A 39 -8.19 -9.53 -36.12
N GLU A 40 -7.83 -10.80 -36.22
CA GLU A 40 -7.61 -11.73 -35.10
C GLU A 40 -6.38 -11.33 -34.28
N VAL A 41 -5.33 -10.84 -34.93
CA VAL A 41 -4.12 -10.36 -34.26
C VAL A 41 -4.41 -9.04 -33.55
N LEU A 42 -5.15 -8.14 -34.20
CA LEU A 42 -5.63 -6.92 -33.55
C LEU A 42 -6.53 -7.23 -32.36
N ASP A 43 -7.38 -8.25 -32.47
CA ASP A 43 -8.22 -8.70 -31.38
C ASP A 43 -7.42 -9.22 -30.19
N TYR A 44 -6.40 -10.03 -30.44
CA TYR A 44 -5.49 -10.51 -29.40
C TYR A 44 -4.72 -9.37 -28.71
N ILE A 45 -4.25 -8.40 -29.50
CA ILE A 45 -3.57 -7.21 -28.97
C ILE A 45 -4.53 -6.40 -28.09
N LEU A 46 -5.71 -6.07 -28.60
CA LEU A 46 -6.68 -5.24 -27.86
C LEU A 46 -7.22 -5.95 -26.61
N GLN A 47 -7.29 -7.29 -26.58
CA GLN A 47 -7.66 -8.04 -25.38
C GLN A 47 -6.64 -7.94 -24.25
N SER A 48 -5.40 -7.54 -24.55
CA SER A 48 -4.34 -7.36 -23.56
C SER A 48 -4.32 -5.95 -22.96
N LEU A 49 -5.17 -5.04 -23.44
CA LEU A 49 -5.26 -3.67 -22.96
C LEU A 49 -6.25 -3.54 -21.79
N ASN A 50 -5.98 -2.60 -20.89
CA ASN A 50 -6.90 -2.25 -19.81
C ASN A 50 -8.08 -1.38 -20.32
N ARG A 51 -9.11 -1.17 -19.49
CA ARG A 51 -10.30 -0.39 -19.89
C ARG A 51 -9.98 1.04 -20.31
N SER A 52 -9.03 1.72 -19.67
CA SER A 52 -8.62 3.10 -20.02
C SER A 52 -7.94 3.19 -21.38
N GLU A 53 -7.11 2.21 -21.73
CA GLU A 53 -6.41 2.12 -23.02
C GLU A 53 -7.34 1.71 -24.18
N LEU A 54 -8.39 0.94 -23.88
CA LEU A 54 -9.40 0.55 -24.85
C LEU A 54 -10.29 1.72 -25.31
N VAL A 55 -10.45 2.76 -24.49
CA VAL A 55 -11.32 3.92 -24.82
C VAL A 55 -10.79 4.71 -26.02
N PRO A 56 -9.50 5.12 -26.09
CA PRO A 56 -8.93 5.72 -27.29
C PRO A 56 -9.03 4.82 -28.52
N CYS A 57 -8.93 3.50 -28.36
CA CYS A 57 -9.06 2.56 -29.48
C CYS A 57 -10.44 2.64 -30.16
N LEU A 58 -11.48 3.07 -29.46
CA LEU A 58 -12.80 3.29 -30.06
C LEU A 58 -12.81 4.41 -31.12
N THR A 59 -11.89 5.37 -31.05
CA THR A 59 -11.91 6.54 -31.95
C THR A 59 -11.00 6.40 -33.17
N VAL A 60 -10.18 5.34 -33.25
CA VAL A 60 -9.14 5.17 -34.28
C VAL A 60 -9.73 4.95 -35.68
N ASN A 61 -10.53 3.90 -35.85
CA ASN A 61 -11.24 3.59 -37.10
C ASN A 61 -12.35 2.56 -36.84
N SER A 62 -13.12 2.23 -37.87
CA SER A 62 -14.25 1.30 -37.75
C SER A 62 -13.86 -0.12 -37.33
N VAL A 63 -12.66 -0.61 -37.69
CA VAL A 63 -12.17 -1.95 -37.30
C VAL A 63 -11.82 -1.98 -35.82
N PHE A 64 -11.03 -1.01 -35.36
CA PHE A 64 -10.67 -0.87 -33.95
C PHE A 64 -11.90 -0.63 -33.08
N TYR A 65 -12.82 0.24 -33.51
CA TYR A 65 -14.11 0.44 -32.83
C TYR A 65 -14.88 -0.87 -32.67
N CYS A 66 -14.97 -1.70 -33.72
CA CYS A 66 -15.66 -2.99 -33.65
C CYS A 66 -15.03 -3.94 -32.62
N ILE A 67 -13.71 -4.05 -32.59
CA ILE A 67 -12.99 -4.97 -31.70
C ILE A 67 -13.00 -4.43 -30.26
N ALA A 68 -12.60 -3.18 -30.05
CA ALA A 68 -12.55 -2.56 -28.73
C ALA A 68 -13.96 -2.49 -28.08
N SER A 69 -15.01 -2.15 -28.83
CA SER A 69 -16.38 -2.17 -28.28
C SER A 69 -16.82 -3.57 -27.86
N ARG A 70 -16.44 -4.61 -28.61
CA ARG A 70 -16.70 -6.00 -28.23
C ARG A 70 -16.01 -6.33 -26.91
N ILE A 71 -14.73 -5.97 -26.74
CA ILE A 71 -13.97 -6.27 -25.53
C ILE A 71 -14.55 -5.51 -24.32
N CYS A 72 -14.78 -4.20 -24.44
CA CYS A 72 -15.29 -3.37 -23.35
C CYS A 72 -16.65 -3.82 -22.80
N TYR A 73 -17.52 -4.33 -23.66
CA TYR A 73 -18.88 -4.74 -23.30
C TYR A 73 -19.05 -6.26 -23.14
N HIS A 74 -18.04 -7.08 -23.49
CA HIS A 74 -18.10 -8.53 -23.31
C HIS A 74 -18.24 -8.92 -21.83
N THR A 75 -17.42 -8.31 -20.97
CA THR A 75 -17.40 -8.55 -19.53
C THR A 75 -17.66 -7.23 -18.81
N LEU A 76 -18.80 -7.14 -18.12
CA LEU A 76 -19.19 -5.98 -17.31
C LEU A 76 -19.15 -6.39 -15.84
N GLU A 77 -18.08 -6.00 -15.15
CA GLU A 77 -17.80 -6.34 -13.74
C GLU A 77 -17.19 -5.13 -13.02
N ASP A 78 -17.14 -5.18 -11.68
CA ASP A 78 -16.55 -4.16 -10.79
C ASP A 78 -17.07 -2.73 -11.04
N MET A 79 -18.34 -2.60 -11.40
CA MET A 79 -19.00 -1.31 -11.60
C MET A 79 -19.56 -0.80 -10.27
N THR A 80 -19.21 0.44 -9.91
CA THR A 80 -19.91 1.15 -8.83
C THR A 80 -21.41 1.24 -9.13
N PRO A 81 -22.28 1.40 -8.12
CA PRO A 81 -23.72 1.52 -8.36
C PRO A 81 -24.07 2.63 -9.36
N SER A 82 -23.39 3.78 -9.27
CA SER A 82 -23.54 4.91 -10.21
C SER A 82 -23.16 4.52 -11.65
N LYS A 83 -21.98 3.91 -11.86
CA LYS A 83 -21.50 3.43 -13.17
C LYS A 83 -22.43 2.36 -13.75
N SER A 84 -22.94 1.45 -12.93
CA SER A 84 -23.87 0.40 -13.36
C SER A 84 -25.18 0.98 -13.92
N ILE A 85 -25.74 2.03 -13.30
CA ILE A 85 -26.97 2.70 -13.76
C ILE A 85 -26.75 3.34 -15.14
N VAL A 86 -25.61 4.02 -15.32
CA VAL A 86 -25.24 4.64 -16.60
C VAL A 86 -25.07 3.56 -17.68
N CYS A 87 -24.36 2.48 -17.37
CA CYS A 87 -24.17 1.35 -18.27
C CYS A 87 -25.52 0.74 -18.70
N LEU A 88 -26.43 0.50 -17.75
CA LEU A 88 -27.77 -0.03 -18.05
C LEU A 88 -28.58 0.89 -18.97
N ARG A 89 -28.49 2.22 -18.81
CA ARG A 89 -29.16 3.17 -19.73
C ARG A 89 -28.59 3.12 -21.14
N VAL A 90 -27.27 2.96 -21.27
CA VAL A 90 -26.60 2.81 -22.58
C VAL A 90 -27.01 1.49 -23.24
N LEU A 91 -27.01 0.40 -22.48
CA LEU A 91 -27.44 -0.92 -22.96
C LEU A 91 -28.92 -0.92 -23.33
N GLU A 92 -29.77 -0.18 -22.62
CA GLU A 92 -31.19 -0.08 -22.94
C GLU A 92 -31.43 0.52 -24.34
N THR A 93 -30.64 1.52 -24.72
CA THR A 93 -30.84 2.35 -25.91
C THR A 93 -30.01 1.93 -27.11
N THR A 94 -29.02 1.03 -26.92
CA THR A 94 -28.04 0.67 -27.97
C THR A 94 -28.08 -0.81 -28.35
N PRO A 95 -28.90 -1.24 -29.34
CA PRO A 95 -29.06 -2.65 -29.74
C PRO A 95 -27.76 -3.38 -30.08
N ARG A 96 -26.80 -2.68 -30.69
CA ARG A 96 -25.52 -3.28 -31.08
C ARG A 96 -24.67 -3.73 -29.88
N LEU A 97 -24.74 -3.02 -28.74
CA LEU A 97 -23.95 -3.36 -27.55
C LEU A 97 -24.56 -4.53 -26.77
N GLN A 98 -25.89 -4.66 -26.81
CA GLN A 98 -26.63 -5.75 -26.16
C GLN A 98 -26.17 -7.13 -26.65
N THR A 99 -25.76 -7.25 -27.92
CA THR A 99 -25.31 -8.52 -28.50
C THR A 99 -23.90 -8.93 -28.09
N LEU A 100 -23.12 -7.99 -27.52
CA LEU A 100 -21.72 -8.20 -27.15
C LEU A 100 -21.56 -8.75 -25.73
N VAL A 101 -22.50 -8.46 -24.84
CA VAL A 101 -22.41 -8.83 -23.41
C VAL A 101 -22.44 -10.35 -23.21
N ARG A 102 -21.49 -10.88 -22.44
CA ARG A 102 -21.38 -12.30 -22.02
C ARG A 102 -21.38 -12.48 -20.51
N LYS A 103 -20.80 -11.54 -19.76
CA LYS A 103 -20.84 -11.47 -18.30
C LYS A 103 -21.38 -10.11 -17.84
N LEU A 104 -22.32 -10.13 -16.91
CA LEU A 104 -22.85 -8.94 -16.24
C LEU A 104 -22.84 -9.14 -14.73
N ASP A 105 -22.21 -8.22 -14.03
CA ASP A 105 -22.19 -8.12 -12.57
C ASP A 105 -22.85 -6.82 -12.12
N ILE A 106 -23.78 -6.92 -11.18
CA ILE A 106 -24.46 -5.80 -10.55
C ILE A 106 -24.41 -5.99 -9.04
N ASP A 107 -23.61 -5.17 -8.37
CA ASP A 107 -23.59 -5.06 -6.91
C ASP A 107 -24.17 -3.71 -6.47
N TRP A 108 -25.35 -3.78 -5.86
CA TRP A 108 -26.02 -2.65 -5.19
C TRP A 108 -26.10 -2.84 -3.67
N ASN A 109 -25.58 -3.96 -3.16
CA ASN A 109 -25.55 -4.31 -1.75
C ASN A 109 -24.22 -3.93 -1.07
N GLY A 110 -23.24 -3.42 -1.83
CA GLY A 110 -21.96 -2.91 -1.32
C GLY A 110 -21.04 -4.02 -0.80
N THR A 111 -21.10 -5.20 -1.42
CA THR A 111 -20.34 -6.39 -1.01
C THR A 111 -18.94 -6.46 -1.58
N HIS A 112 -18.67 -5.77 -2.69
CA HIS A 112 -17.33 -5.54 -3.21
C HIS A 112 -16.66 -4.42 -2.39
N ALA A 113 -15.69 -4.80 -1.56
CA ALA A 113 -14.87 -3.90 -0.76
C ALA A 113 -13.81 -3.17 -1.62
N SER A 114 -14.24 -2.47 -2.68
CA SER A 114 -13.36 -1.53 -3.37
C SER A 114 -13.27 -0.22 -2.59
N ALA A 115 -12.04 0.29 -2.47
CA ALA A 115 -11.63 1.44 -1.66
C ALA A 115 -12.16 2.81 -2.12
N GLU A 116 -13.26 2.86 -2.89
CA GLU A 116 -13.90 4.12 -3.26
C GLU A 116 -14.99 4.51 -2.23
N PRO A 117 -15.10 5.80 -1.82
CA PRO A 117 -16.12 6.28 -0.89
C PRO A 117 -17.59 6.09 -1.35
N GLU A 118 -17.80 5.77 -2.63
CA GLU A 118 -19.11 5.64 -3.28
C GLU A 118 -19.73 4.23 -3.21
N THR A 119 -19.07 3.24 -2.59
CA THR A 119 -19.49 1.81 -2.59
C THR A 119 -20.51 1.45 -1.50
N LYS A 120 -21.17 2.44 -0.88
CA LYS A 120 -22.24 2.19 0.10
C LYS A 120 -23.40 1.42 -0.54
N PRO A 121 -24.05 0.49 0.19
CA PRO A 121 -25.27 -0.15 -0.27
C PRO A 121 -26.29 0.93 -0.65
N ILE A 122 -26.87 0.83 -1.84
CA ILE A 122 -27.92 1.76 -2.28
C ILE A 122 -29.29 1.15 -2.01
N THR A 123 -30.33 1.98 -1.99
CA THR A 123 -31.74 1.54 -1.95
C THR A 123 -32.36 1.74 -3.34
N PRO A 124 -32.39 0.71 -4.20
CA PRO A 124 -32.90 0.82 -5.56
C PRO A 124 -34.38 1.18 -5.57
N THR A 125 -34.74 2.16 -6.40
CA THR A 125 -36.14 2.48 -6.65
C THR A 125 -36.79 1.45 -7.58
N GLY A 126 -38.12 1.35 -7.58
CA GLY A 126 -38.83 0.48 -8.53
C GLY A 126 -38.51 0.80 -10.00
N ASN A 127 -38.18 2.05 -10.34
CA ASN A 127 -37.75 2.43 -11.69
C ASN A 127 -36.40 1.84 -12.07
N LEU A 128 -35.48 1.73 -11.11
CA LEU A 128 -34.18 1.12 -11.33
C LEU A 128 -34.29 -0.39 -11.58
N TYR A 129 -35.14 -1.09 -10.81
CA TYR A 129 -35.45 -2.50 -11.10
C TYR A 129 -36.10 -2.70 -12.48
N ARG A 130 -36.99 -1.79 -12.90
CA ARG A 130 -37.59 -1.85 -14.25
C ARG A 130 -36.56 -1.62 -15.34
N LEU A 131 -35.58 -0.73 -15.13
CA LEU A 131 -34.48 -0.52 -16.06
C LEU A 131 -33.65 -1.82 -16.20
N LEU A 132 -33.22 -2.39 -15.08
CA LEU A 132 -32.46 -3.65 -15.06
C LEU A 132 -33.22 -4.76 -15.81
N HIS A 133 -34.50 -4.95 -15.50
CA HIS A 133 -35.35 -5.92 -16.18
C HIS A 133 -35.40 -5.73 -17.71
N ARG A 134 -35.65 -4.50 -18.18
CA ARG A 134 -35.69 -4.21 -19.63
C ARG A 134 -34.35 -4.43 -20.32
N VAL A 135 -33.24 -4.21 -19.62
CA VAL A 135 -31.90 -4.50 -20.15
C VAL A 135 -31.68 -6.01 -20.22
N LEU A 136 -31.94 -6.75 -19.14
CA LEU A 136 -31.77 -8.21 -19.09
C LEU A 136 -32.54 -8.92 -20.21
N GLN A 137 -33.79 -8.50 -20.49
CA GLN A 137 -34.58 -9.04 -21.61
C GLN A 137 -33.93 -8.87 -22.99
N LYS A 138 -33.02 -7.90 -23.14
CA LYS A 138 -32.31 -7.60 -24.39
C LYS A 138 -30.93 -8.28 -24.49
N LEU A 139 -30.36 -8.77 -23.39
CA LEU A 139 -29.03 -9.38 -23.36
C LEU A 139 -29.06 -10.86 -23.77
N LEU A 140 -29.42 -11.15 -25.02
CA LEU A 140 -29.73 -12.50 -25.52
C LEU A 140 -28.58 -13.52 -25.41
N PHE A 141 -27.34 -13.05 -25.35
CA PHE A 141 -26.14 -13.90 -25.33
C PHE A 141 -25.44 -13.95 -23.97
N LEU A 142 -26.09 -13.47 -22.91
CA LEU A 142 -25.55 -13.49 -21.57
C LEU A 142 -25.31 -14.94 -21.10
N THR A 143 -24.12 -15.21 -20.57
CA THR A 143 -23.71 -16.54 -20.08
C THR A 143 -23.34 -16.56 -18.60
N ILE A 144 -22.96 -15.42 -18.02
CA ILE A 144 -22.66 -15.27 -16.60
C ILE A 144 -23.42 -14.07 -16.08
N LEU A 145 -24.18 -14.26 -15.00
CA LEU A 145 -24.93 -13.20 -14.36
C LEU A 145 -24.68 -13.22 -12.84
N SER A 146 -24.29 -12.09 -12.30
CA SER A 146 -24.15 -11.85 -10.87
C SER A 146 -25.05 -10.68 -10.46
N LEU A 147 -25.91 -10.92 -9.46
CA LEU A 147 -26.90 -9.96 -8.97
C LEU A 147 -26.86 -9.93 -7.44
N GLU A 148 -26.04 -9.04 -6.89
CA GLU A 148 -25.95 -8.72 -5.47
C GLU A 148 -26.82 -7.50 -5.17
N LEU A 149 -28.12 -7.76 -4.99
CA LEU A 149 -29.14 -6.75 -4.74
C LEU A 149 -29.45 -6.66 -3.22
N PRO A 150 -29.97 -5.52 -2.73
CA PRO A 150 -30.34 -5.37 -1.34
C PRO A 150 -31.34 -6.41 -0.86
N ARG A 151 -31.34 -6.69 0.43
CA ARG A 151 -32.14 -7.80 1.01
C ARG A 151 -33.63 -7.49 1.13
N VAL A 152 -33.99 -6.21 1.26
CA VAL A 152 -35.36 -5.76 1.51
C VAL A 152 -35.99 -5.28 0.19
N ASP A 153 -37.23 -5.68 -0.06
CA ASP A 153 -38.05 -5.25 -1.21
C ASP A 153 -37.48 -5.52 -2.61
N THR A 154 -36.55 -6.48 -2.75
CA THR A 154 -36.01 -6.86 -4.07
C THR A 154 -36.95 -7.80 -4.82
N PRO A 155 -37.43 -7.42 -6.03
CA PRO A 155 -38.37 -8.22 -6.78
C PRO A 155 -37.70 -9.30 -7.64
N SER A 156 -38.18 -10.54 -7.57
CA SER A 156 -37.75 -11.64 -8.47
C SER A 156 -38.24 -11.46 -9.92
N TRP A 157 -39.27 -10.65 -10.17
CA TRP A 157 -39.82 -10.43 -11.52
C TRP A 157 -38.81 -9.80 -12.50
N ILE A 158 -37.68 -9.28 -12.02
CA ILE A 158 -36.62 -8.72 -12.87
C ILE A 158 -36.08 -9.73 -13.88
N LEU A 159 -36.17 -11.03 -13.59
CA LEU A 159 -35.74 -12.12 -14.48
C LEU A 159 -36.85 -12.64 -15.40
N SER A 160 -38.08 -12.15 -15.26
CA SER A 160 -39.22 -12.64 -16.05
C SER A 160 -39.04 -12.36 -17.55
N GLY A 161 -39.29 -13.35 -18.40
CA GLY A 161 -39.19 -13.22 -19.86
C GLY A 161 -37.76 -13.03 -20.39
N CYS A 162 -36.73 -13.22 -19.57
CA CYS A 162 -35.34 -13.27 -20.05
C CYS A 162 -35.11 -14.57 -20.85
N THR A 163 -34.43 -14.46 -22.00
CA THR A 163 -34.27 -15.56 -22.97
C THR A 163 -32.84 -16.07 -23.15
N PHE A 164 -31.87 -15.45 -22.46
CA PHE A 164 -30.47 -15.89 -22.47
C PHE A 164 -30.27 -17.21 -21.72
N SER A 165 -29.13 -17.87 -21.94
CA SER A 165 -28.80 -19.17 -21.35
C SER A 165 -27.50 -19.10 -20.55
N LEU A 166 -27.64 -19.10 -19.22
CA LEU A 166 -26.54 -18.96 -18.29
C LEU A 166 -25.77 -20.27 -18.09
N ARG A 167 -24.46 -20.15 -17.87
CA ARG A 167 -23.54 -21.18 -17.38
C ARG A 167 -23.25 -21.03 -15.89
N SER A 168 -23.13 -19.79 -15.42
CA SER A 168 -22.97 -19.47 -14.00
C SER A 168 -23.93 -18.37 -13.58
N PHE A 169 -24.59 -18.55 -12.44
CA PHE A 169 -25.54 -17.60 -11.89
C PHE A 169 -25.32 -17.39 -10.39
N PHE A 170 -25.11 -16.14 -10.00
CA PHE A 170 -24.88 -15.72 -8.62
C PHE A 170 -25.94 -14.70 -8.24
N THR A 171 -26.66 -14.93 -7.14
CA THR A 171 -27.69 -13.98 -6.74
C THR A 171 -28.00 -13.96 -5.25
N SER A 172 -28.33 -12.76 -4.76
CA SER A 172 -28.95 -12.53 -3.45
C SER A 172 -30.48 -12.49 -3.50
N LEU A 173 -31.10 -12.74 -4.66
CA LEU A 173 -32.56 -12.73 -4.83
C LEU A 173 -33.27 -13.72 -3.88
N PRO A 174 -34.50 -13.38 -3.42
CA PRO A 174 -35.31 -14.30 -2.64
C PRO A 174 -35.62 -15.56 -3.46
N CYS A 175 -35.54 -16.75 -2.85
CA CYS A 175 -35.90 -17.99 -3.53
C CYS A 175 -37.43 -18.16 -3.47
N ASP A 176 -38.10 -17.49 -4.39
CA ASP A 176 -39.55 -17.54 -4.56
C ASP A 176 -39.93 -18.30 -5.86
N PRO A 177 -41.22 -18.53 -6.14
CA PRO A 177 -41.66 -19.16 -7.38
C PRO A 177 -41.26 -18.38 -8.65
N GLY A 178 -40.97 -17.07 -8.55
CA GLY A 178 -40.47 -16.26 -9.66
C GLY A 178 -39.07 -16.69 -10.07
N LEU A 179 -38.17 -16.81 -9.10
CA LEU A 179 -36.80 -17.29 -9.33
C LEU A 179 -36.80 -18.74 -9.81
N ALA A 180 -37.65 -19.60 -9.24
CA ALA A 180 -37.77 -21.00 -9.65
C ALA A 180 -38.10 -21.13 -11.15
N ARG A 181 -39.15 -20.43 -11.61
CA ARG A 181 -39.54 -20.41 -13.04
C ARG A 181 -38.43 -19.91 -13.95
N PHE A 182 -37.64 -18.93 -13.51
CA PHE A 182 -36.50 -18.48 -14.29
C PHE A 182 -35.43 -19.58 -14.39
N LEU A 183 -35.06 -20.22 -13.28
CA LEU A 183 -34.06 -21.29 -13.31
C LEU A 183 -34.49 -22.48 -14.18
N GLU A 184 -35.78 -22.78 -14.26
CA GLU A 184 -36.32 -23.80 -15.16
C GLU A 184 -36.06 -23.52 -16.63
N THR A 185 -35.86 -22.25 -17.03
CA THR A 185 -35.51 -21.88 -18.40
C THR A 185 -34.02 -21.98 -18.71
N GLN A 186 -33.17 -22.41 -17.76
CA GLN A 186 -31.71 -22.36 -17.87
C GLN A 186 -31.05 -23.75 -17.97
N PRO A 187 -31.19 -24.48 -19.10
CA PRO A 187 -30.68 -25.84 -19.22
C PRO A 187 -29.14 -25.95 -19.25
N ALA A 188 -28.45 -24.86 -19.61
CA ALA A 188 -26.98 -24.82 -19.71
C ALA A 188 -26.27 -24.50 -18.39
N LEU A 189 -27.03 -24.23 -17.31
CA LEU A 189 -26.48 -23.77 -16.04
C LEU A 189 -25.68 -24.88 -15.36
N MET A 190 -24.42 -24.57 -15.04
CA MET A 190 -23.46 -25.48 -14.42
C MET A 190 -23.14 -25.08 -12.97
N GLU A 191 -23.20 -23.78 -12.65
CA GLU A 191 -22.93 -23.23 -11.33
C GLU A 191 -24.05 -22.30 -10.87
N LEU A 192 -24.55 -22.55 -9.66
CA LEU A 192 -25.59 -21.76 -9.02
C LEU A 192 -25.18 -21.35 -7.61
N THR A 193 -25.20 -20.04 -7.32
CA THR A 193 -24.95 -19.49 -5.99
C THR A 193 -26.16 -18.68 -5.51
N LEU A 194 -26.69 -19.04 -4.34
CA LEU A 194 -27.84 -18.41 -3.69
C LEU A 194 -27.43 -17.86 -2.32
N ARG A 195 -27.36 -16.53 -2.19
CA ARG A 195 -26.90 -15.86 -0.95
C ARG A 195 -28.02 -15.26 -0.08
N GLY A 196 -29.26 -15.20 -0.57
CA GLY A 196 -30.38 -14.56 0.14
C GLY A 196 -30.85 -15.27 1.41
N PHE A 197 -31.25 -14.49 2.43
CA PHE A 197 -31.99 -14.96 3.62
C PHE A 197 -33.41 -15.39 3.21
N GLN A 198 -33.84 -16.57 3.63
CA GLN A 198 -35.07 -17.22 3.15
C GLN A 198 -36.31 -16.98 4.04
N GLN A 199 -36.33 -15.94 4.88
CA GLN A 199 -37.47 -15.66 5.77
C GLN A 199 -37.99 -14.23 5.62
N GLN A 200 -39.29 -14.11 5.34
CA GLN A 200 -40.03 -12.85 5.30
C GLN A 200 -40.49 -12.33 6.68
N GLN A 201 -40.04 -12.89 7.80
CA GLN A 201 -40.39 -12.39 9.13
C GLN A 201 -39.16 -12.37 10.03
N TRP A 202 -38.37 -11.29 9.92
CA TRP A 202 -37.43 -10.90 10.95
C TRP A 202 -37.78 -9.47 11.36
N ASP A 203 -38.61 -9.35 12.38
CA ASP A 203 -38.91 -8.06 12.99
C ASP A 203 -37.63 -7.49 13.61
N SER A 204 -37.44 -6.17 13.50
CA SER A 204 -36.16 -5.44 13.67
C SER A 204 -35.64 -5.34 15.11
N THR A 205 -36.00 -6.30 15.98
CA THR A 205 -35.62 -6.34 17.40
C THR A 205 -34.75 -7.54 17.79
N ALA A 206 -34.45 -8.47 16.88
CA ALA A 206 -33.83 -9.76 17.22
C ALA A 206 -32.29 -9.83 17.12
N VAL A 207 -31.58 -8.72 17.36
CA VAL A 207 -30.12 -8.73 17.61
C VAL A 207 -29.69 -9.64 18.79
N PRO A 208 -30.56 -10.02 19.77
CA PRO A 208 -30.17 -10.97 20.82
C PRO A 208 -30.32 -12.48 20.47
N PHE A 209 -30.81 -12.88 19.30
CA PHE A 209 -31.21 -14.29 19.07
C PHE A 209 -30.06 -15.25 18.72
N LEU A 210 -28.89 -14.75 18.29
CA LEU A 210 -27.70 -15.57 18.08
C LEU A 210 -26.96 -15.92 19.38
N LEU A 211 -27.29 -15.26 20.50
CA LEU A 211 -26.58 -15.39 21.78
C LEU A 211 -27.34 -16.20 22.85
N TYR A 212 -28.62 -16.52 22.64
CA TYR A 212 -29.42 -17.28 23.62
C TYR A 212 -30.16 -18.43 22.94
N GLY A 213 -29.65 -19.65 23.12
CA GLY A 213 -30.20 -20.89 22.56
C GLY A 213 -31.62 -21.22 23.03
N GLY A 214 -32.63 -20.63 22.39
CA GLY A 214 -34.05 -20.83 22.70
C GLY A 214 -34.90 -21.19 21.47
N LEU A 215 -35.22 -22.48 21.38
CA LEU A 215 -36.30 -23.17 20.64
C LEU A 215 -37.22 -22.36 19.69
N GLY A 216 -37.24 -22.81 18.42
CA GLY A 216 -38.41 -22.70 17.55
C GLY A 216 -38.07 -22.45 16.08
N ALA A 217 -37.99 -23.51 15.27
CA ALA A 217 -38.05 -23.37 13.82
C ALA A 217 -39.37 -22.67 13.42
N PRO A 218 -39.36 -21.58 12.64
CA PRO A 218 -40.58 -21.06 12.04
C PRO A 218 -40.96 -21.99 10.88
N GLU A 219 -41.61 -23.09 11.23
CA GLU A 219 -42.38 -23.89 10.30
C GLU A 219 -43.78 -23.26 10.20
N LYS A 220 -43.99 -22.43 9.16
CA LYS A 220 -45.27 -22.17 8.45
C LYS A 220 -45.20 -20.86 7.65
N ASP A 221 -44.73 -20.97 6.42
CA ASP A 221 -45.46 -20.60 5.20
C ASP A 221 -44.47 -20.67 4.04
N SER A 222 -44.39 -21.87 3.44
CA SER A 222 -43.58 -22.11 2.26
C SER A 222 -44.15 -21.32 1.08
N THR A 223 -43.52 -20.20 0.73
CA THR A 223 -43.45 -19.84 -0.68
C THR A 223 -42.59 -20.92 -1.34
N THR A 224 -43.27 -21.92 -1.94
CA THR A 224 -42.68 -23.16 -2.45
C THR A 224 -41.75 -22.86 -3.62
N PHE A 225 -40.47 -22.61 -3.32
CA PHE A 225 -39.42 -22.74 -4.32
C PHE A 225 -39.26 -24.23 -4.67
N THR A 226 -39.92 -24.62 -5.77
CA THR A 226 -39.88 -25.99 -6.30
C THR A 226 -39.43 -25.92 -7.75
N LEU A 227 -38.41 -26.70 -8.11
CA LEU A 227 -37.95 -26.84 -9.49
C LEU A 227 -38.44 -28.16 -10.08
N GLU A 228 -38.91 -28.12 -11.33
CA GLU A 228 -39.23 -29.31 -12.11
C GLU A 228 -38.03 -30.28 -12.21
N PRO A 229 -38.23 -31.62 -12.13
CA PRO A 229 -37.13 -32.59 -12.16
C PRO A 229 -36.25 -32.53 -13.41
N SER A 230 -36.78 -32.03 -14.53
CA SER A 230 -36.05 -31.84 -15.79
C SER A 230 -35.23 -30.54 -15.86
N ALA A 231 -35.45 -29.60 -14.93
CA ALA A 231 -34.73 -28.33 -14.89
C ALA A 231 -33.25 -28.53 -14.55
N LEU A 232 -32.39 -27.62 -15.01
CA LEU A 232 -30.96 -27.56 -14.67
C LEU A 232 -30.20 -28.92 -14.83
N PRO A 233 -30.31 -29.62 -15.97
CA PRO A 233 -29.76 -30.97 -16.16
C PRO A 233 -28.22 -31.02 -16.06
N ASN A 234 -27.53 -29.89 -16.25
CA ASN A 234 -26.07 -29.79 -16.22
C ASN A 234 -25.52 -29.19 -14.91
N LEU A 235 -26.36 -28.98 -13.89
CA LEU A 235 -25.94 -28.35 -12.64
C LEU A 235 -24.93 -29.23 -11.91
N SER A 236 -23.70 -28.75 -11.83
CA SER A 236 -22.57 -29.46 -11.23
C SER A 236 -22.12 -28.86 -9.91
N THR A 237 -22.35 -27.56 -9.71
CA THR A 237 -21.89 -26.80 -8.55
C THR A 237 -23.03 -25.99 -7.94
N LEU A 238 -23.25 -26.16 -6.63
CA LEU A 238 -24.26 -25.44 -5.86
C LEU A 238 -23.62 -24.76 -4.65
N ARG A 239 -23.90 -23.47 -4.44
CA ARG A 239 -23.52 -22.76 -3.22
C ARG A 239 -24.75 -22.09 -2.61
N THR A 240 -25.02 -22.33 -1.33
CA THR A 240 -26.11 -21.70 -0.59
C THR A 240 -25.61 -21.21 0.77
N VAL A 241 -25.94 -19.97 1.15
CA VAL A 241 -25.51 -19.39 2.43
C VAL A 241 -26.57 -19.58 3.52
N HIS A 242 -27.86 -19.48 3.16
CA HIS A 242 -28.99 -19.66 4.08
C HIS A 242 -30.05 -20.63 3.52
N GLY A 243 -29.61 -21.66 2.79
CA GLY A 243 -30.52 -22.61 2.17
C GLY A 243 -30.98 -23.71 3.12
N GLY A 244 -32.29 -23.78 3.40
CA GLY A 244 -32.88 -24.87 4.18
C GLY A 244 -33.00 -26.19 3.40
N PRO A 245 -33.34 -27.31 4.07
CA PRO A 245 -33.40 -28.65 3.46
C PRO A 245 -34.32 -28.73 2.24
N SER A 246 -35.49 -28.10 2.29
CA SER A 246 -36.47 -28.12 1.21
C SER A 246 -35.95 -27.44 -0.06
N LEU A 247 -35.24 -26.32 0.09
CA LEU A 247 -34.60 -25.60 -1.02
C LEU A 247 -33.47 -26.45 -1.62
N ILE A 248 -32.60 -27.00 -0.78
CA ILE A 248 -31.50 -27.87 -1.21
C ILE A 248 -32.08 -29.10 -1.95
N ALA A 249 -33.11 -29.75 -1.41
CA ALA A 249 -33.72 -30.93 -2.02
C ALA A 249 -34.36 -30.60 -3.37
N SER A 250 -35.04 -29.46 -3.45
CA SER A 250 -35.65 -28.95 -4.68
C SER A 250 -34.61 -28.74 -5.79
N ILE A 251 -33.42 -28.24 -5.46
CA ILE A 251 -32.32 -27.98 -6.42
C ILE A 251 -31.49 -29.23 -6.71
N VAL A 252 -31.25 -30.11 -5.75
CA VAL A 252 -30.28 -31.20 -5.93
C VAL A 252 -30.91 -32.48 -6.48
N ARG A 253 -32.19 -32.74 -6.16
CA ARG A 253 -32.86 -34.00 -6.51
C ARG A 253 -32.78 -34.31 -8.00
N GLY A 254 -32.15 -35.44 -8.33
CA GLY A 254 -32.04 -35.95 -9.71
C GLY A 254 -31.03 -35.20 -10.60
N ARG A 255 -30.29 -34.23 -10.06
CA ARG A 255 -29.33 -33.40 -10.83
C ARG A 255 -27.88 -33.77 -10.50
N PRO A 256 -26.93 -33.64 -11.44
CA PRO A 256 -25.56 -34.16 -11.29
C PRO A 256 -24.63 -33.23 -10.49
N VAL A 257 -25.08 -32.76 -9.33
CA VAL A 257 -24.31 -31.90 -8.42
C VAL A 257 -23.14 -32.66 -7.81
N ARG A 258 -21.92 -32.20 -8.10
CA ARG A 258 -20.66 -32.79 -7.60
C ARG A 258 -19.97 -31.91 -6.56
N ASN A 259 -20.24 -30.61 -6.60
CA ASN A 259 -19.63 -29.64 -5.69
C ASN A 259 -20.75 -28.89 -4.95
N ALA A 260 -20.68 -28.88 -3.62
CA ALA A 260 -21.66 -28.17 -2.80
C ALA A 260 -20.98 -27.32 -1.72
N SER A 261 -21.51 -26.13 -1.47
CA SER A 261 -21.19 -25.31 -0.30
C SER A 261 -22.49 -24.93 0.39
N ILE A 262 -22.70 -25.37 1.63
CA ILE A 262 -23.95 -25.13 2.37
C ILE A 262 -23.70 -24.69 3.81
N ALA A 263 -24.69 -24.03 4.41
CA ALA A 263 -24.74 -23.83 5.85
C ALA A 263 -25.65 -24.88 6.52
N LEU A 264 -25.29 -25.34 7.71
CA LEU A 264 -26.12 -26.19 8.56
C LEU A 264 -26.66 -25.37 9.73
N PHE A 265 -27.95 -25.52 10.02
CA PHE A 265 -28.62 -24.83 11.11
C PHE A 265 -29.25 -25.86 12.05
N SER A 266 -29.25 -25.55 13.36
CA SER A 266 -29.87 -26.38 14.40
C SER A 266 -31.27 -26.87 14.00
N ALA A 267 -31.58 -28.12 14.35
CA ALA A 267 -32.82 -28.85 14.02
C ALA A 267 -33.05 -29.24 12.55
N THR A 268 -32.23 -28.79 11.59
CA THR A 268 -32.43 -29.11 10.15
C THR A 268 -31.18 -29.66 9.45
N SER A 269 -30.07 -29.81 10.18
CA SER A 269 -28.78 -30.24 9.65
C SER A 269 -28.84 -31.60 8.95
N SER A 270 -29.45 -32.60 9.59
CA SER A 270 -29.56 -33.96 9.03
C SER A 270 -30.41 -33.97 7.77
N GLU A 271 -31.52 -33.23 7.76
CA GLU A 271 -32.39 -33.07 6.60
C GLU A 271 -31.66 -32.39 5.43
N SER A 272 -30.84 -31.37 5.71
CA SER A 272 -30.00 -30.70 4.68
C SER A 272 -28.97 -31.65 4.06
N LEU A 273 -28.30 -32.47 4.87
CA LEU A 273 -27.37 -33.49 4.37
C LEU A 273 -28.09 -34.59 3.58
N LYS A 274 -29.27 -35.01 4.04
CA LYS A 274 -30.14 -35.93 3.31
C LYS A 274 -30.59 -35.34 1.98
N ALA A 275 -30.89 -34.05 1.92
CA ALA A 275 -31.26 -33.35 0.71
C ALA A 275 -30.13 -33.34 -0.33
N LEU A 276 -28.88 -33.08 0.10
CA LEU A 276 -27.71 -33.19 -0.77
C LEU A 276 -27.49 -34.61 -1.33
N SER A 277 -27.86 -35.64 -0.57
CA SER A 277 -27.76 -37.04 -0.99
C SER A 277 -28.70 -37.42 -2.14
N LEU A 278 -29.65 -36.54 -2.50
CA LEU A 278 -30.58 -36.76 -3.60
C LEU A 278 -29.97 -36.47 -5.00
N SER A 279 -28.70 -36.11 -5.06
CA SER A 279 -28.00 -35.86 -6.33
C SER A 279 -27.91 -37.14 -7.16
N ALA A 280 -28.03 -37.00 -8.48
CA ALA A 280 -27.79 -38.09 -9.42
C ALA A 280 -26.29 -38.42 -9.60
N ALA A 281 -25.39 -37.54 -9.18
CA ALA A 281 -23.94 -37.76 -9.23
C ALA A 281 -23.37 -37.90 -7.82
N SER A 282 -22.24 -38.61 -7.71
CA SER A 282 -21.51 -38.68 -6.44
C SER A 282 -20.86 -37.33 -6.12
N MET A 283 -21.13 -36.83 -4.93
CA MET A 283 -20.49 -35.61 -4.39
C MET A 283 -18.96 -35.81 -4.33
N ARG A 284 -18.21 -34.83 -4.84
CA ARG A 284 -16.74 -34.81 -4.89
C ARG A 284 -16.14 -33.76 -3.98
N ARG A 285 -16.77 -32.57 -3.88
CA ARG A 285 -16.29 -31.49 -3.01
C ARG A 285 -17.43 -30.95 -2.18
N LEU A 286 -17.23 -30.85 -0.87
CA LEU A 286 -18.25 -30.36 0.05
C LEU A 286 -17.66 -29.35 1.03
N SER A 287 -18.26 -28.17 1.09
CA SER A 287 -17.95 -27.12 2.07
C SER A 287 -19.16 -26.91 2.98
N ILE A 288 -18.95 -26.97 4.29
CA ILE A 288 -19.99 -26.89 5.31
C ILE A 288 -19.61 -25.82 6.32
N MET A 289 -20.54 -24.89 6.57
CA MET A 289 -20.48 -23.98 7.71
C MET A 289 -21.61 -24.34 8.68
N SER A 290 -21.28 -24.83 9.87
CA SER A 290 -22.26 -25.29 10.85
C SER A 290 -22.54 -24.26 11.94
N PHE A 291 -23.82 -23.94 12.10
CA PHE A 291 -24.44 -23.21 13.21
C PHE A 291 -25.29 -24.14 14.09
N ASP A 292 -25.04 -25.45 14.07
CA ASP A 292 -25.73 -26.41 14.93
C ASP A 292 -24.86 -26.76 16.15
N PRO A 293 -25.31 -26.47 17.38
CA PRO A 293 -24.52 -26.76 18.58
C PRO A 293 -24.35 -28.26 18.85
N ALA A 294 -25.24 -29.12 18.33
CA ALA A 294 -25.19 -30.57 18.49
C ALA A 294 -24.40 -31.28 17.36
N VAL A 295 -23.78 -30.52 16.46
CA VAL A 295 -23.12 -31.04 15.26
C VAL A 295 -21.98 -32.03 15.55
N GLN A 296 -21.37 -31.94 16.74
CA GLN A 296 -20.26 -32.78 17.17
C GLN A 296 -20.59 -34.27 17.28
N ASP A 297 -21.85 -34.62 17.57
CA ASP A 297 -22.22 -36.00 17.85
C ASP A 297 -22.42 -36.85 16.59
N TYR A 298 -22.65 -36.21 15.44
CA TYR A 298 -23.13 -36.93 14.25
C TYR A 298 -22.57 -36.45 12.90
N LEU A 299 -21.95 -35.26 12.79
CA LEU A 299 -21.66 -34.69 11.46
C LEU A 299 -20.77 -35.59 10.62
N LEU A 300 -19.60 -35.97 11.15
CA LEU A 300 -18.63 -36.72 10.36
C LEU A 300 -19.12 -38.13 10.02
N SER A 301 -19.87 -38.79 10.92
CA SER A 301 -20.46 -40.10 10.67
C SER A 301 -21.57 -40.04 9.60
N GLU A 302 -22.43 -39.02 9.65
CA GLU A 302 -23.44 -38.76 8.62
C GLU A 302 -22.78 -38.45 7.25
N LEU A 303 -21.72 -37.65 7.23
CA LEU A 303 -20.99 -37.33 6.01
C LEU A 303 -20.30 -38.55 5.39
N ALA A 304 -19.64 -39.37 6.21
CA ALA A 304 -18.99 -40.60 5.76
C ALA A 304 -20.01 -41.61 5.21
N THR A 305 -21.17 -41.71 5.85
CA THR A 305 -22.26 -42.61 5.41
C THR A 305 -22.90 -42.14 4.10
N ARG A 306 -23.12 -40.85 3.93
CA ARG A 306 -23.84 -40.29 2.79
C ARG A 306 -22.95 -39.99 1.58
N PHE A 307 -21.70 -39.58 1.81
CA PHE A 307 -20.78 -39.09 0.78
C PHE A 307 -19.42 -39.79 0.82
N PRO A 308 -19.37 -41.13 0.72
CA PRO A 308 -18.11 -41.89 0.85
C PRO A 308 -17.10 -41.60 -0.27
N LEU A 309 -17.52 -40.99 -1.39
CA LEU A 309 -16.68 -40.70 -2.56
C LEU A 309 -16.15 -39.25 -2.61
N LEU A 310 -16.24 -38.49 -1.51
CA LEU A 310 -15.66 -37.14 -1.43
C LEU A 310 -14.15 -37.18 -1.66
N GLU A 311 -13.66 -36.18 -2.39
CA GLU A 311 -12.24 -35.91 -2.64
C GLU A 311 -11.74 -34.74 -1.78
N ALA A 312 -12.61 -33.75 -1.51
CA ALA A 312 -12.31 -32.62 -0.65
C ALA A 312 -13.48 -32.29 0.29
N LEU A 313 -13.19 -32.10 1.56
CA LEU A 313 -14.15 -31.75 2.60
C LEU A 313 -13.66 -30.51 3.37
N HIS A 314 -14.46 -29.45 3.40
CA HIS A 314 -14.21 -28.27 4.20
C HIS A 314 -15.34 -28.11 5.23
N VAL A 315 -15.01 -28.02 6.50
CA VAL A 315 -15.94 -27.92 7.62
C VAL A 315 -15.51 -26.76 8.50
N VAL A 316 -16.42 -25.84 8.75
CA VAL A 316 -16.28 -24.73 9.70
C VAL A 316 -17.40 -24.84 10.73
N ILE A 317 -17.07 -24.91 12.01
CA ILE A 317 -18.01 -25.09 13.13
C ILE A 317 -17.95 -23.84 13.99
N LEU A 318 -19.09 -23.17 14.15
CA LEU A 318 -19.16 -21.87 14.80
C LEU A 318 -19.76 -21.89 16.21
N LEU A 319 -20.66 -22.85 16.51
CA LEU A 319 -21.44 -22.88 17.77
C LEU A 319 -21.19 -24.15 18.63
N SER A 320 -20.11 -24.88 18.38
CA SER A 320 -19.75 -26.09 19.12
C SER A 320 -18.23 -26.15 19.29
N GLU A 321 -17.77 -26.66 20.44
CA GLU A 321 -16.36 -26.76 20.80
C GLU A 321 -15.87 -28.20 20.64
N TYR A 322 -14.64 -28.36 20.13
CA TYR A 322 -13.97 -29.64 19.98
C TYR A 322 -12.72 -29.69 20.86
N THR A 323 -12.66 -30.70 21.73
CA THR A 323 -11.43 -31.02 22.45
C THR A 323 -10.50 -31.86 21.58
N ASN A 324 -9.20 -31.91 21.93
CA ASN A 324 -8.24 -32.77 21.24
C ASN A 324 -8.65 -34.26 21.25
N ASP A 325 -9.26 -34.73 22.34
CA ASP A 325 -9.74 -36.11 22.44
C ASP A 325 -10.91 -36.39 21.49
N LEU A 326 -11.82 -35.42 21.34
CA LEU A 326 -12.90 -35.49 20.36
C LEU A 326 -12.35 -35.51 18.93
N LEU A 327 -11.37 -34.65 18.61
CA LEU A 327 -10.69 -34.67 17.30
C LEU A 327 -9.99 -36.01 17.03
N LYS A 328 -9.33 -36.62 18.03
CA LYS A 328 -8.76 -37.97 17.90
C LYS A 328 -9.85 -39.03 17.65
N ALA A 329 -10.98 -38.94 18.35
CA ALA A 329 -12.10 -39.86 18.20
C ALA A 329 -12.80 -39.77 16.82
N LEU A 330 -12.63 -38.67 16.08
CA LEU A 330 -13.09 -38.55 14.70
C LEU A 330 -12.30 -39.41 13.71
N GLY A 331 -11.04 -39.77 14.03
CA GLY A 331 -10.16 -40.52 13.14
C GLY A 331 -10.81 -41.77 12.53
N PRO A 332 -11.31 -42.72 13.34
CA PRO A 332 -11.99 -43.92 12.84
C PRO A 332 -13.19 -43.63 11.93
N LEU A 333 -13.90 -42.51 12.11
CA LEU A 333 -15.03 -42.15 11.25
C LEU A 333 -14.59 -41.75 9.83
N LEU A 334 -13.35 -41.28 9.68
CA LEU A 334 -12.78 -40.92 8.37
C LEU A 334 -12.55 -42.14 7.46
N SER A 335 -12.50 -43.36 8.02
CA SER A 335 -12.34 -44.58 7.22
C SER A 335 -13.52 -44.86 6.29
N GLY A 336 -14.68 -44.21 6.53
CA GLY A 336 -15.83 -44.28 5.64
C GLY A 336 -15.65 -43.51 4.33
N PHE A 337 -14.64 -42.64 4.21
CA PHE A 337 -14.33 -41.95 2.96
C PHE A 337 -13.27 -42.73 2.16
N HIS A 338 -13.58 -43.01 0.90
CA HIS A 338 -12.74 -43.85 0.03
C HIS A 338 -11.80 -43.05 -0.88
N ASN A 339 -12.07 -41.77 -1.12
CA ASN A 339 -11.31 -40.92 -2.07
C ASN A 339 -10.83 -39.60 -1.45
N LEU A 340 -10.99 -39.42 -0.13
CA LEU A 340 -10.79 -38.13 0.51
C LEU A 340 -9.31 -37.79 0.56
N GLN A 341 -8.92 -36.73 -0.14
CA GLN A 341 -7.55 -36.27 -0.26
C GLN A 341 -7.29 -35.00 0.57
N TYR A 342 -8.30 -34.15 0.69
CA TYR A 342 -8.19 -32.86 1.37
C TYR A 342 -9.29 -32.75 2.42
N ILE A 343 -8.90 -32.46 3.66
CA ILE A 343 -9.86 -32.11 4.71
C ILE A 343 -9.43 -30.82 5.41
N THR A 344 -10.36 -29.89 5.56
CA THR A 344 -10.21 -28.69 6.39
C THR A 344 -11.28 -28.75 7.46
N PHE A 345 -10.89 -28.75 8.72
CA PHE A 345 -11.78 -28.88 9.87
C PHE A 345 -11.48 -27.77 10.89
N MET A 346 -12.24 -26.68 10.78
CA MET A 346 -12.14 -25.50 11.65
C MET A 346 -13.25 -25.55 12.70
N ALA A 347 -12.89 -25.49 13.98
CA ALA A 347 -13.84 -25.46 15.10
C ALA A 347 -13.26 -24.66 16.27
N SER A 348 -14.10 -24.21 17.20
CA SER A 348 -13.59 -23.67 18.48
C SER A 348 -12.99 -24.81 19.30
N THR A 349 -11.89 -24.55 20.02
CA THR A 349 -11.22 -25.53 20.88
C THR A 349 -11.12 -25.01 22.31
N ASP A 350 -11.28 -25.90 23.30
CA ASP A 350 -11.19 -25.59 24.73
C ASP A 350 -9.81 -25.02 25.13
N ARG A 351 -8.76 -25.48 24.46
CA ARG A 351 -7.40 -24.96 24.59
C ARG A 351 -6.65 -25.06 23.27
N PRO A 352 -5.65 -24.19 23.02
CA PRO A 352 -4.77 -24.35 21.87
C PRO A 352 -3.97 -25.66 21.99
N ALA A 353 -4.17 -26.58 21.03
CA ALA A 353 -3.39 -27.80 20.91
C ALA A 353 -1.92 -27.49 20.60
N THR A 354 -0.97 -28.20 21.21
CA THR A 354 0.45 -28.08 20.85
C THR A 354 0.69 -28.66 19.45
N PRO A 355 1.75 -28.24 18.73
CA PRO A 355 2.12 -28.82 17.44
C PRO A 355 2.23 -30.35 17.46
N ALA A 356 2.76 -30.93 18.54
CA ALA A 356 2.87 -32.38 18.69
C ALA A 356 1.51 -33.07 18.83
N GLU A 357 0.55 -32.45 19.54
CA GLU A 357 -0.81 -32.98 19.69
C GLU A 357 -1.58 -32.95 18.36
N GLU A 358 -1.47 -31.87 17.58
CA GLU A 358 -2.08 -31.82 16.24
C GLU A 358 -1.41 -32.78 15.24
N GLN A 359 -0.09 -32.99 15.35
CA GLN A 359 0.62 -33.98 14.55
C GLN A 359 0.07 -35.38 14.82
N GLU A 360 -0.12 -35.71 16.10
CA GLU A 360 -0.68 -37.00 16.51
C GLU A 360 -2.11 -37.19 15.98
N ILE A 361 -2.92 -36.12 15.99
CA ILE A 361 -4.27 -36.12 15.40
C ILE A 361 -4.20 -36.35 13.89
N ALA A 362 -3.39 -35.58 13.16
CA ALA A 362 -3.24 -35.70 11.70
C ALA A 362 -2.74 -37.10 11.30
N GLN A 363 -1.76 -37.65 12.01
CA GLN A 363 -1.29 -39.03 11.84
C GLN A 363 -2.39 -40.06 12.14
N GLY A 364 -3.20 -39.85 13.18
CA GLY A 364 -4.36 -40.69 13.50
C GLY A 364 -5.41 -40.68 12.39
N TRP A 365 -5.68 -39.50 11.82
CA TRP A 365 -6.63 -39.31 10.74
C TRP A 365 -6.17 -39.98 9.45
N HIS A 366 -4.91 -39.78 9.05
CA HIS A 366 -4.35 -40.47 7.88
C HIS A 366 -4.26 -41.98 8.05
N ARG A 367 -3.88 -42.49 9.24
CA ARG A 367 -3.92 -43.93 9.51
C ARG A 367 -5.32 -44.53 9.30
N SER A 368 -6.36 -43.75 9.60
CA SER A 368 -7.75 -44.17 9.43
C SER A 368 -8.27 -43.96 8.00
N CYS A 369 -7.74 -42.97 7.28
CA CYS A 369 -8.08 -42.66 5.88
C CYS A 369 -6.79 -42.41 5.06
N PRO A 370 -6.17 -43.48 4.51
CA PRO A 370 -4.86 -43.40 3.84
C PRO A 370 -4.84 -42.55 2.55
N THR A 371 -6.01 -42.19 2.01
CA THR A 371 -6.09 -41.31 0.84
C THR A 371 -5.85 -39.84 1.18
N LEU A 372 -5.88 -39.45 2.46
CA LEU A 372 -5.67 -38.08 2.91
C LEU A 372 -4.22 -37.66 2.67
N LYS A 373 -4.08 -36.57 1.91
CA LYS A 373 -2.80 -35.91 1.58
C LYS A 373 -2.63 -34.59 2.32
N THR A 374 -3.74 -33.93 2.65
CA THR A 374 -3.73 -32.62 3.32
C THR A 374 -4.83 -32.54 4.37
N ILE A 375 -4.46 -32.16 5.59
CA ILE A 375 -5.37 -32.02 6.74
C ILE A 375 -5.16 -30.63 7.34
N ILE A 376 -6.21 -29.82 7.44
CA ILE A 376 -6.19 -28.56 8.19
C ILE A 376 -7.01 -28.76 9.46
N LEU A 377 -6.39 -28.58 10.62
CA LEU A 377 -7.02 -28.71 11.94
C LEU A 377 -7.41 -27.32 12.51
N PRO A 378 -8.16 -27.24 13.62
CA PRO A 378 -8.73 -25.99 14.14
C PRO A 378 -7.78 -24.79 14.32
N ARG A 379 -6.47 -25.00 14.49
CA ARG A 379 -5.48 -23.89 14.50
C ARG A 379 -5.23 -23.26 13.12
N GLY A 380 -5.89 -23.74 12.06
CA GLY A 380 -5.60 -23.34 10.69
C GLY A 380 -4.29 -23.94 10.15
N LYS A 381 -3.69 -24.87 10.91
CA LYS A 381 -2.42 -25.52 10.59
C LYS A 381 -2.62 -26.58 9.53
N VAL A 382 -1.87 -26.49 8.43
CA VAL A 382 -1.97 -27.42 7.30
C VAL A 382 -0.97 -28.54 7.49
N TRP A 383 -1.41 -29.79 7.51
CA TRP A 383 -0.60 -30.99 7.67
C TRP A 383 -0.54 -31.73 6.34
N PHE A 384 0.64 -32.16 5.92
CA PHE A 384 0.85 -32.88 4.66
C PHE A 384 1.62 -34.19 4.86
N GLU A 385 1.36 -35.13 3.97
CA GLU A 385 2.05 -36.41 3.90
C GLU A 385 3.51 -36.20 3.40
N GLY A 386 4.50 -36.44 4.27
CA GLY A 386 5.94 -36.36 3.95
C GLY A 386 6.57 -37.71 3.62
N GLN A 387 7.83 -37.72 3.16
CA GLN A 387 8.56 -38.95 2.78
C GLN A 387 8.92 -39.88 3.95
N THR A 388 8.93 -39.39 5.20
CA THR A 388 9.30 -40.18 6.39
C THR A 388 8.38 -39.98 7.62
N ASP A 389 7.67 -38.85 7.74
CA ASP A 389 6.66 -38.57 8.78
C ASP A 389 5.66 -37.49 8.30
N TRP A 390 4.49 -37.37 8.96
CA TRP A 390 3.52 -36.28 8.76
C TRP A 390 4.11 -34.95 9.26
N SER A 391 4.24 -33.97 8.37
CA SER A 391 4.80 -32.66 8.67
C SER A 391 3.71 -31.59 8.65
N ALA A 392 3.75 -30.69 9.63
CA ALA A 392 2.90 -29.51 9.65
C ALA A 392 3.56 -28.34 8.91
N LEU A 393 2.74 -27.57 8.20
CA LEU A 393 2.98 -26.15 7.97
C LEU A 393 2.61 -25.43 9.26
N ASP A 394 3.60 -24.92 10.01
CA ASP A 394 3.33 -24.04 11.15
C ASP A 394 2.41 -22.90 10.74
N SER A 395 1.26 -22.83 11.43
CA SER A 395 0.17 -21.89 11.19
C SER A 395 0.55 -20.53 11.72
N GLU A 396 1.44 -19.88 11.00
CA GLU A 396 1.46 -18.43 10.77
C GLU A 396 1.82 -18.25 9.29
N ASP A 397 0.84 -18.56 8.45
CA ASP A 397 0.68 -18.25 7.02
C ASP A 397 1.66 -18.83 5.96
N GLY A 398 1.14 -19.69 5.06
CA GLY A 398 1.49 -19.66 3.62
C GLY A 398 2.67 -20.46 3.06
N THR A 399 3.23 -21.47 3.72
CA THR A 399 4.65 -21.89 3.56
C THR A 399 5.11 -22.74 2.34
N ILE A 400 4.43 -22.79 1.19
CA ILE A 400 5.16 -23.05 -0.09
C ILE A 400 5.55 -21.71 -0.72
N THR A 401 4.61 -20.76 -0.79
CA THR A 401 4.89 -19.35 -1.09
C THR A 401 5.66 -18.68 0.05
N ALA A 402 5.47 -19.08 1.30
CA ALA A 402 6.11 -18.49 2.48
C ALA A 402 7.32 -19.25 3.00
N LYS A 403 7.67 -20.44 2.52
CA LYS A 403 9.06 -20.90 2.67
C LYS A 403 9.93 -20.22 1.63
N LEU A 404 9.41 -20.06 0.40
CA LEU A 404 9.96 -19.06 -0.52
C LEU A 404 9.96 -17.65 0.10
N MET A 405 8.87 -17.17 0.74
CA MET A 405 8.79 -15.80 1.27
C MET A 405 9.45 -15.56 2.65
N THR A 406 9.66 -16.60 3.46
CA THR A 406 10.42 -16.47 4.73
C THR A 406 11.90 -16.57 4.41
N ASP A 407 12.30 -17.44 3.47
CA ASP A 407 13.63 -17.34 2.85
C ASP A 407 13.77 -15.96 2.14
N THR A 408 12.75 -15.43 1.44
CA THR A 408 12.83 -14.09 0.83
C THR A 408 12.88 -12.94 1.83
N LEU A 409 12.17 -13.02 2.97
CA LEU A 409 12.15 -11.93 3.96
C LEU A 409 13.34 -11.99 4.91
N ASP A 410 13.92 -13.17 5.13
CA ASP A 410 15.23 -13.27 5.78
C ASP A 410 16.35 -12.70 4.90
N ASP A 411 16.26 -12.85 3.57
CA ASP A 411 17.15 -12.17 2.62
C ASP A 411 16.99 -10.64 2.66
N LEU A 412 15.75 -10.15 2.81
CA LEU A 412 15.43 -8.71 2.82
C LEU A 412 15.66 -8.05 4.19
N PHE A 413 15.52 -8.79 5.28
CA PHE A 413 15.70 -8.32 6.66
C PHE A 413 16.69 -9.23 7.42
N PRO A 414 17.96 -9.29 6.97
CA PRO A 414 19.00 -10.02 7.66
C PRO A 414 19.31 -9.36 9.02
N ALA A 415 20.12 -10.02 9.84
CA ALA A 415 20.68 -9.34 11.01
C ALA A 415 21.43 -8.08 10.55
N PRO A 416 21.15 -6.89 11.12
CA PRO A 416 21.79 -5.64 10.75
C PRO A 416 23.31 -5.79 10.71
N SER A 417 23.88 -5.48 9.55
CA SER A 417 25.32 -5.53 9.31
C SER A 417 25.77 -4.20 8.75
N ARG A 418 26.85 -3.65 9.30
CA ARG A 418 27.31 -2.32 8.88
C ARG A 418 27.91 -2.41 7.48
N ILE A 419 27.30 -1.73 6.51
CA ILE A 419 27.85 -1.64 5.16
C ILE A 419 28.70 -0.36 5.03
N LEU A 420 30.00 -0.60 4.86
CA LEU A 420 31.01 0.24 4.18
C LEU A 420 30.79 1.77 4.14
N SER A 421 30.86 2.45 5.29
CA SER A 421 31.37 3.83 5.34
C SER A 421 32.15 4.06 6.62
N ARG A 422 33.41 4.51 6.49
CA ARG A 422 34.27 4.90 7.63
C ARG A 422 33.70 6.09 8.39
N THR A 423 32.90 6.92 7.73
CA THR A 423 32.30 8.15 8.25
C THR A 423 30.81 8.00 8.54
N GLY A 424 30.23 6.82 8.34
CA GLY A 424 28.84 6.53 8.69
C GLY A 424 28.60 6.43 10.21
N PRO A 425 27.34 6.45 10.66
CA PRO A 425 27.01 6.44 12.09
C PRO A 425 27.50 5.18 12.82
N ASN A 426 27.77 5.33 14.12
CA ASN A 426 28.11 4.20 15.00
C ASN A 426 26.88 3.83 15.83
N THR A 427 26.74 2.54 16.14
CA THR A 427 25.81 2.06 17.16
C THR A 427 26.41 2.21 18.55
N LEU A 428 25.56 2.40 19.55
CA LEU A 428 25.95 2.45 20.96
C LEU A 428 25.95 1.05 21.60
N PRO A 429 26.74 0.83 22.67
CA PRO A 429 26.66 -0.39 23.46
C PRO A 429 25.25 -0.58 24.06
N GLY A 430 24.79 -1.84 24.12
CA GLY A 430 23.44 -2.19 24.63
C GLY A 430 22.72 -3.19 23.73
N ILE A 431 23.12 -3.29 22.47
CA ILE A 431 22.60 -4.27 21.51
C ILE A 431 22.90 -5.70 21.97
N THR A 432 21.88 -6.55 21.96
CA THR A 432 21.97 -7.99 22.29
C THR A 432 21.40 -8.83 21.15
N PRO A 433 21.70 -10.14 21.08
CA PRO A 433 21.03 -11.03 20.14
C PRO A 433 19.50 -10.96 20.23
N GLN A 434 18.97 -10.82 21.45
CA GLN A 434 17.54 -10.69 21.71
C GLN A 434 16.96 -9.39 21.15
N SER A 435 17.62 -8.24 21.36
CA SER A 435 17.13 -6.97 20.81
C SER A 435 17.28 -6.90 19.29
N THR A 436 18.31 -7.53 18.73
CA THR A 436 18.44 -7.70 17.27
C THR A 436 17.33 -8.58 16.70
N GLU A 437 16.97 -9.68 17.34
CA GLU A 437 15.86 -10.52 16.87
C GLU A 437 14.53 -9.78 16.98
N ALA A 438 14.29 -9.07 18.08
CA ALA A 438 13.11 -8.22 18.23
C ALA A 438 13.01 -7.13 17.16
N LEU A 439 14.13 -6.49 16.81
CA LEU A 439 14.18 -5.56 15.68
C LEU A 439 13.77 -6.26 14.39
N ARG A 440 14.36 -7.42 14.07
CA ARG A 440 14.04 -8.17 12.84
C ARG A 440 12.57 -8.55 12.77
N ASP A 441 11.99 -9.01 13.88
CA ASP A 441 10.55 -9.30 13.99
C ASP A 441 9.72 -8.06 13.63
N ILE A 442 10.05 -6.91 14.23
CA ILE A 442 9.36 -5.63 13.99
C ILE A 442 9.44 -5.20 12.52
N LEU A 443 10.63 -5.29 11.90
CA LEU A 443 10.81 -4.90 10.50
C LEU A 443 9.97 -5.77 9.56
N LYS A 444 10.04 -7.09 9.73
CA LYS A 444 9.28 -8.07 8.93
C LYS A 444 7.78 -7.93 9.13
N ASP A 445 7.34 -7.77 10.37
CA ASP A 445 5.93 -7.63 10.72
C ASP A 445 5.35 -6.33 10.15
N SER A 446 6.11 -5.23 10.23
CA SER A 446 5.70 -3.96 9.65
C SER A 446 5.62 -4.01 8.13
N ASN A 447 6.60 -4.61 7.44
CA ASN A 447 6.60 -4.79 5.99
C ASN A 447 5.40 -5.63 5.50
N ARG A 448 4.99 -6.63 6.29
CA ARG A 448 3.85 -7.50 5.97
C ARG A 448 2.50 -6.82 6.22
N ARG A 449 2.34 -6.19 7.38
CA ARG A 449 1.01 -5.77 7.87
C ARG A 449 0.67 -4.33 7.54
N TRP A 450 1.65 -3.45 7.47
CA TRP A 450 1.41 -2.01 7.45
C TRP A 450 1.80 -1.39 6.13
N HIS A 451 1.01 -0.41 5.71
CA HIS A 451 1.29 0.38 4.54
C HIS A 451 2.46 1.34 4.80
N LEU A 452 3.17 1.77 3.74
CA LEU A 452 4.27 2.74 3.83
C LEU A 452 3.81 4.12 4.31
N TYR A 453 2.52 4.39 4.18
CA TYR A 453 1.87 5.61 4.63
C TYR A 453 0.76 5.27 5.62
N PHE A 454 0.54 6.10 6.64
CA PHE A 454 -0.51 5.86 7.63
C PHE A 454 -1.81 6.65 7.38
N ASP A 455 -1.86 7.44 6.32
CA ASP A 455 -3.06 8.11 5.83
C ASP A 455 -3.05 8.10 4.28
N PRO A 456 -4.14 7.64 3.64
CA PRO A 456 -4.19 7.49 2.18
C PRO A 456 -4.34 8.81 1.42
N ASP A 457 -4.89 9.85 2.06
CA ASP A 457 -5.19 11.14 1.42
C ASP A 457 -3.96 12.06 1.47
N TYR A 458 -3.29 12.14 2.64
CA TYR A 458 -2.16 13.04 2.86
C TYR A 458 -0.79 12.38 2.70
N ARG A 459 -0.74 11.05 2.53
CA ARG A 459 0.48 10.23 2.40
C ARG A 459 1.62 10.56 3.40
N PRO A 460 1.36 10.66 4.71
CA PRO A 460 2.43 10.76 5.70
C PRO A 460 3.07 9.39 5.95
N HIS A 461 4.40 9.35 5.99
CA HIS A 461 5.18 8.11 6.04
C HIS A 461 5.06 7.34 7.36
N ASN A 462 5.14 6.03 7.28
CA ASN A 462 5.21 5.12 8.42
C ASN A 462 6.57 5.25 9.12
N HIS A 463 6.56 5.67 10.39
CA HIS A 463 7.77 5.91 11.17
C HIS A 463 8.25 4.70 11.98
N ALA A 464 7.52 3.58 11.98
CA ALA A 464 7.80 2.44 12.84
C ALA A 464 9.21 1.88 12.64
N HIS A 465 9.64 1.71 11.39
CA HIS A 465 10.99 1.25 11.07
C HIS A 465 12.06 2.25 11.51
N HIS A 466 11.85 3.54 11.25
CA HIS A 466 12.80 4.60 11.63
C HIS A 466 12.98 4.67 13.15
N ALA A 467 11.90 4.54 13.91
CA ALA A 467 11.91 4.54 15.37
C ALA A 467 12.66 3.31 15.92
N ALA A 468 12.30 2.11 15.45
CA ALA A 468 12.90 0.87 15.90
C ALA A 468 14.41 0.81 15.59
N LEU A 469 14.82 1.21 14.39
CA LEU A 469 16.23 1.26 14.00
C LEU A 469 17.02 2.32 14.78
N ALA A 470 16.45 3.49 15.02
CA ALA A 470 17.09 4.52 15.82
C ALA A 470 17.29 4.07 17.28
N LEU A 471 16.26 3.49 17.90
CA LEU A 471 16.32 2.96 19.27
C LEU A 471 17.32 1.81 19.38
N TRP A 472 17.29 0.86 18.44
CA TRP A 472 18.24 -0.26 18.40
C TRP A 472 19.68 0.26 18.28
N ALA A 473 19.93 1.24 17.41
CA ALA A 473 21.24 1.86 17.25
C ALA A 473 21.69 2.64 18.49
N LEU A 474 20.76 3.12 19.32
CA LEU A 474 21.04 3.74 20.62
C LEU A 474 21.25 2.73 21.76
N GLY A 475 21.10 1.43 21.49
CA GLY A 475 21.33 0.36 22.46
C GLY A 475 20.08 -0.09 23.23
N ALA A 476 18.88 0.13 22.70
CA ALA A 476 17.64 -0.35 23.29
C ALA A 476 17.59 -1.89 23.41
N ASP A 477 16.95 -2.37 24.48
CA ASP A 477 16.59 -3.78 24.63
C ASP A 477 15.31 -4.14 23.87
N ASP A 478 14.97 -5.43 23.84
CA ASP A 478 13.79 -5.93 23.13
C ASP A 478 12.46 -5.43 23.70
N GLU A 479 12.38 -5.17 25.02
CA GLU A 479 11.15 -4.65 25.64
C GLU A 479 10.86 -3.23 25.16
N ILE A 480 11.89 -2.36 25.16
CA ILE A 480 11.79 -0.99 24.65
C ILE A 480 11.39 -0.97 23.17
N LEU A 481 12.04 -1.80 22.34
CA LEU A 481 11.74 -1.87 20.92
C LEU A 481 10.29 -2.31 20.65
N ARG A 482 9.84 -3.39 21.29
CA ARG A 482 8.47 -3.90 21.12
C ARG A 482 7.44 -2.91 21.66
N LYS A 483 7.72 -2.23 22.77
CA LYS A 483 6.83 -1.21 23.33
C LYS A 483 6.68 -0.01 22.39
N ALA A 484 7.78 0.50 21.85
CA ALA A 484 7.76 1.57 20.85
C ALA A 484 6.93 1.14 19.63
N TYR A 485 7.16 -0.06 19.11
CA TYR A 485 6.43 -0.57 17.96
C TYR A 485 4.91 -0.70 18.20
N VAL A 486 4.50 -1.20 19.36
CA VAL A 486 3.08 -1.25 19.75
C VAL A 486 2.44 0.14 19.80
N ILE A 487 3.19 1.15 20.22
CA ILE A 487 2.75 2.56 20.21
C ILE A 487 2.58 3.05 18.76
N ASN A 488 3.58 2.83 17.89
CA ASN A 488 3.51 3.23 16.48
C ASN A 488 2.32 2.57 15.76
N CYS A 489 2.08 1.27 16.00
CA CYS A 489 1.01 0.50 15.35
C CYS A 489 -0.40 1.07 15.53
N LYS A 490 -0.66 1.94 16.53
CA LYS A 490 -2.01 2.41 16.83
C LYS A 490 -2.60 3.35 15.78
N TYR A 491 -1.76 3.98 14.97
CA TYR A 491 -2.19 4.93 13.93
C TYR A 491 -1.87 4.44 12.51
N LEU A 492 -1.29 3.26 12.33
CA LEU A 492 -0.94 2.71 11.02
C LEU A 492 -2.16 2.10 10.32
N ILE A 493 -2.20 2.21 8.99
CA ILE A 493 -3.19 1.54 8.15
C ILE A 493 -2.61 0.25 7.58
N LYS A 494 -3.50 -0.72 7.34
CA LYS A 494 -3.11 -2.01 6.77
C LYS A 494 -2.59 -1.83 5.35
N ARG A 495 -1.58 -2.63 5.00
CA ARG A 495 -1.12 -2.79 3.62
C ARG A 495 -2.27 -3.30 2.74
N TYR A 496 -2.35 -2.76 1.53
CA TYR A 496 -3.33 -3.15 0.51
C TYR A 496 -2.72 -4.16 -0.47
N ASP A 497 -3.58 -4.92 -1.15
CA ASP A 497 -3.15 -5.77 -2.26
C ASP A 497 -2.88 -4.90 -3.48
N SER A 498 -1.78 -5.17 -4.18
CA SER A 498 -1.42 -4.43 -5.39
C SER A 498 -2.50 -4.55 -6.48
N PRO A 499 -2.90 -3.44 -7.14
CA PRO A 499 -3.88 -3.44 -8.23
C PRO A 499 -3.40 -4.18 -9.48
N GLY A 500 -2.09 -4.46 -9.60
CA GLY A 500 -1.50 -5.21 -10.70
C GLY A 500 0.02 -5.36 -10.58
N ALA A 501 0.61 -6.30 -11.32
CA ALA A 501 2.06 -6.49 -11.29
C ALA A 501 2.80 -5.32 -11.96
N ILE A 502 3.67 -4.65 -11.21
CA ILE A 502 4.71 -3.77 -11.77
C ILE A 502 5.85 -4.65 -12.29
N THR A 503 6.34 -4.31 -13.46
CA THR A 503 7.40 -4.97 -14.21
C THR A 503 8.39 -3.93 -14.69
N VAL A 504 9.56 -4.38 -15.15
CA VAL A 504 10.59 -3.52 -15.73
C VAL A 504 10.05 -2.64 -16.87
N ASP A 505 9.06 -3.13 -17.62
CA ASP A 505 8.54 -2.46 -18.81
C ASP A 505 7.48 -1.40 -18.51
N ASN A 506 6.80 -1.49 -17.35
CA ASN A 506 5.71 -0.58 -16.96
C ASN A 506 6.00 0.20 -15.67
N VAL A 507 7.19 0.05 -15.07
CA VAL A 507 7.57 0.69 -13.79
C VAL A 507 7.39 2.21 -13.78
N TYR A 508 7.55 2.90 -14.91
CA TYR A 508 7.36 4.35 -14.97
C TYR A 508 5.94 4.77 -15.37
N ASP A 509 5.08 3.81 -15.72
CA ASP A 509 3.68 4.07 -16.08
C ASP A 509 2.76 4.04 -14.86
N HIS A 510 3.21 3.45 -13.76
CA HIS A 510 2.49 3.37 -12.49
C HIS A 510 2.89 4.45 -11.47
N LEU A 511 3.70 5.44 -11.86
CA LEU A 511 4.20 6.44 -10.91
C LEU A 511 3.02 7.20 -10.27
N GLY A 512 2.98 7.22 -8.94
CA GLY A 512 1.90 7.80 -8.15
C GLY A 512 0.83 6.78 -7.70
N ASP A 513 0.90 5.53 -8.15
CA ASP A 513 0.04 4.41 -7.72
C ASP A 513 0.63 3.72 -6.46
N PRO A 514 0.00 3.89 -5.29
CA PRO A 514 0.61 3.54 -4.00
C PRO A 514 0.84 2.06 -3.72
N ASP A 515 0.12 1.16 -4.38
CA ASP A 515 -0.10 -0.18 -3.83
C ASP A 515 0.82 -1.27 -4.40
N ALA A 516 1.64 -0.98 -5.42
CA ALA A 516 2.32 -2.00 -6.24
C ALA A 516 3.87 -2.00 -6.24
N TYR A 517 4.53 -0.96 -5.75
CA TYR A 517 5.99 -0.79 -5.93
C TYR A 517 6.87 -1.60 -4.97
N VAL A 518 6.41 -1.87 -3.75
CA VAL A 518 7.21 -2.59 -2.73
C VAL A 518 7.56 -3.99 -3.19
N ASP A 519 6.62 -4.71 -3.78
CA ASP A 519 6.87 -6.07 -4.28
C ASP A 519 7.81 -6.07 -5.48
N PHE A 520 7.68 -5.09 -6.39
CA PHE A 520 8.60 -4.92 -7.51
C PHE A 520 10.04 -4.68 -7.05
N PHE A 521 10.27 -3.72 -6.15
CA PHE A 521 11.61 -3.42 -5.68
C PHE A 521 12.19 -4.54 -4.80
N ASN A 522 11.36 -5.26 -4.04
CA ASN A 522 11.78 -6.48 -3.35
C ASN A 522 12.32 -7.53 -4.34
N GLU A 523 11.63 -7.76 -5.46
CA GLU A 523 12.08 -8.70 -6.48
C GLU A 523 13.36 -8.23 -7.19
N ILE A 524 13.42 -6.97 -7.60
CA ILE A 524 14.60 -6.38 -8.26
C ILE A 524 15.83 -6.42 -7.37
N ILE A 525 15.71 -6.01 -6.11
CA ILE A 525 16.85 -5.96 -5.17
C ILE A 525 17.34 -7.37 -4.85
N ARG A 526 16.45 -8.37 -4.77
CA ARG A 526 16.85 -9.77 -4.59
C ARG A 526 17.55 -10.34 -5.81
N ALA A 527 17.15 -9.95 -7.02
CA ALA A 527 17.73 -10.43 -8.26
C ALA A 527 19.08 -9.76 -8.58
N ASP A 528 19.11 -8.43 -8.52
CA ASP A 528 20.22 -7.62 -9.05
C ASP A 528 21.11 -7.05 -7.93
N GLY A 529 20.63 -7.06 -6.69
CA GLY A 529 21.29 -6.44 -5.55
C GLY A 529 20.99 -4.94 -5.41
N VAL A 530 21.20 -4.41 -4.20
CA VAL A 530 20.88 -3.02 -3.83
C VAL A 530 21.56 -2.00 -4.75
N SER A 531 22.86 -2.15 -5.00
CA SER A 531 23.62 -1.16 -5.79
C SER A 531 23.15 -1.08 -7.23
N ALA A 532 22.85 -2.22 -7.87
CA ALA A 532 22.36 -2.25 -9.23
C ALA A 532 20.92 -1.71 -9.34
N ALA A 533 20.07 -2.00 -8.34
CA ALA A 533 18.71 -1.48 -8.27
C ALA A 533 18.71 0.06 -8.20
N LEU A 534 19.50 0.63 -7.28
CA LEU A 534 19.64 2.08 -7.12
C LEU A 534 20.21 2.74 -8.39
N ASP A 535 21.26 2.18 -8.97
CA ASP A 535 21.83 2.72 -10.21
C ASP A 535 20.79 2.72 -11.33
N ARG A 536 20.06 1.61 -11.52
CA ARG A 536 19.12 1.43 -12.62
C ARG A 536 17.84 2.25 -12.48
N TYR A 537 17.21 2.24 -11.31
CA TYR A 537 15.85 2.76 -11.13
C TYR A 537 15.80 4.13 -10.43
N LEU A 538 16.93 4.61 -9.88
CA LEU A 538 16.98 5.89 -9.19
C LEU A 538 17.95 6.87 -9.86
N PHE A 539 19.17 6.44 -10.14
CA PHE A 539 20.24 7.34 -10.60
C PHE A 539 20.48 7.33 -12.11
N SER A 540 20.01 6.31 -12.84
CA SER A 540 20.26 6.22 -14.28
C SER A 540 19.61 7.38 -15.03
N ILE A 541 20.18 7.71 -16.19
CA ILE A 541 19.58 8.71 -17.09
C ILE A 541 18.16 8.28 -17.46
N GLY A 542 17.91 7.01 -17.76
CA GLY A 542 16.58 6.51 -18.13
C GLY A 542 15.54 6.57 -17.00
N ALA A 543 15.98 6.49 -15.74
CA ALA A 543 15.13 6.65 -14.56
C ALA A 543 14.75 8.11 -14.27
N ASN A 544 15.40 9.07 -14.92
CA ASN A 544 15.13 10.49 -14.70
C ASN A 544 14.63 11.16 -15.98
N PHE A 545 15.04 10.66 -17.13
CA PHE A 545 14.81 11.25 -18.43
C PHE A 545 14.58 10.19 -19.53
N VAL A 546 13.42 10.26 -20.17
CA VAL A 546 13.02 9.47 -21.34
C VAL A 546 12.93 10.40 -22.55
N PRO A 547 13.76 10.19 -23.59
CA PRO A 547 13.69 10.98 -24.82
C PRO A 547 12.30 10.98 -25.44
N GLY A 548 11.80 12.16 -25.81
CA GLY A 548 10.50 12.34 -26.48
C GLY A 548 9.28 12.42 -25.54
N LYS A 549 9.46 12.28 -24.22
CA LYS A 549 8.43 12.66 -23.23
C LYS A 549 8.53 14.16 -22.89
N ASN A 550 7.39 14.80 -22.66
CA ASN A 550 7.34 16.18 -22.17
C ASN A 550 7.88 16.26 -20.72
N ALA A 551 8.22 17.45 -20.24
CA ALA A 551 8.82 17.65 -18.91
C ALA A 551 7.96 17.11 -17.76
N ASP A 552 6.63 17.27 -17.85
CA ASP A 552 5.61 16.77 -16.93
C ASP A 552 5.42 15.24 -16.98
N GLN A 553 5.96 14.59 -18.02
CA GLN A 553 5.86 13.14 -18.25
C GLN A 553 7.18 12.42 -17.95
N GLN A 554 8.20 13.15 -17.50
CA GLN A 554 9.50 12.55 -17.15
C GLN A 554 9.40 11.79 -15.82
N PRO A 555 10.04 10.61 -15.69
CA PRO A 555 9.98 9.83 -14.45
C PRO A 555 10.56 10.55 -13.23
N GLN A 556 11.63 11.34 -13.42
CA GLN A 556 12.26 12.19 -12.39
C GLN A 556 12.44 11.49 -11.02
N MET A 557 12.92 10.24 -11.02
CA MET A 557 13.02 9.42 -9.80
C MET A 557 13.98 10.03 -8.76
N LEU A 558 15.01 10.76 -9.19
CA LEU A 558 15.90 11.48 -8.29
C LEU A 558 15.20 12.64 -7.57
N ASP A 559 14.30 13.37 -8.23
CA ASP A 559 13.52 14.44 -7.59
C ASP A 559 12.58 13.85 -6.53
N ARG A 560 11.88 12.77 -6.91
CA ARG A 560 10.97 12.02 -6.03
C ARG A 560 11.67 11.43 -4.80
N LEU A 561 12.98 11.18 -4.88
CA LEU A 561 13.78 10.74 -3.73
C LEU A 561 13.80 11.78 -2.59
N PHE A 562 13.65 13.07 -2.90
CA PHE A 562 13.64 14.12 -1.89
C PHE A 562 12.23 14.42 -1.36
N ASP A 563 11.19 13.82 -1.94
CA ASP A 563 9.80 14.14 -1.62
C ASP A 563 9.34 13.63 -0.24
N GLY A 564 8.14 14.02 0.17
CA GLY A 564 7.54 13.62 1.43
C GLY A 564 8.36 14.05 2.63
N ILE A 565 9.02 15.22 2.57
CA ILE A 565 9.95 15.70 3.62
C ILE A 565 11.15 14.76 3.78
N ILE A 566 11.73 14.31 2.66
CA ILE A 566 13.00 13.55 2.61
C ILE A 566 12.88 12.13 3.20
N HIS A 567 11.67 11.60 3.38
CA HIS A 567 11.46 10.27 3.93
C HIS A 567 12.03 9.12 3.08
N PRO A 568 11.99 9.17 1.74
CA PRO A 568 12.65 8.14 0.93
C PRO A 568 14.15 8.02 1.21
N ILE A 569 14.85 9.16 1.32
CA ILE A 569 16.28 9.20 1.71
C ILE A 569 16.50 8.62 3.10
N ILE A 570 15.58 8.84 4.05
CA ILE A 570 15.68 8.26 5.39
C ILE A 570 15.54 6.74 5.32
N HIS A 571 14.58 6.20 4.56
CA HIS A 571 14.44 4.76 4.33
C HIS A 571 15.68 4.18 3.65
N VAL A 572 16.06 4.66 2.45
CA VAL A 572 17.24 4.18 1.72
C VAL A 572 18.50 4.29 2.58
N GLY A 573 18.65 5.39 3.33
CA GLY A 573 19.75 5.62 4.24
C GLY A 573 19.86 4.58 5.35
N TYR A 574 18.75 4.26 6.03
CA TYR A 574 18.69 3.20 7.03
C TYR A 574 18.97 1.81 6.43
N GLY A 575 18.41 1.54 5.25
CA GLY A 575 18.61 0.29 4.53
C GLY A 575 20.08 0.07 4.15
N LEU A 576 20.74 1.10 3.63
CA LEU A 576 22.16 1.06 3.28
C LEU A 576 23.04 0.97 4.52
N GLU A 577 22.76 1.74 5.59
CA GLU A 577 23.61 1.77 6.78
C GLU A 577 23.70 0.40 7.47
N PHE A 578 22.54 -0.24 7.62
CA PHE A 578 22.39 -1.50 8.35
C PHE A 578 22.35 -2.73 7.45
N GLY A 579 22.52 -2.56 6.14
CA GLY A 579 22.50 -3.66 5.19
C GLY A 579 21.17 -4.41 5.22
N LEU A 580 20.07 -3.67 5.12
CA LEU A 580 18.70 -4.17 5.16
C LEU A 580 18.05 -3.95 3.77
N PRO A 581 18.16 -4.90 2.83
CA PRO A 581 17.65 -4.74 1.47
C PRO A 581 16.15 -4.42 1.39
N GLY A 582 15.34 -4.96 2.31
CA GLY A 582 13.90 -4.69 2.36
C GLY A 582 13.57 -3.24 2.72
N ILE A 583 14.38 -2.60 3.57
CA ILE A 583 14.23 -1.17 3.88
C ILE A 583 14.63 -0.31 2.68
N VAL A 584 15.63 -0.73 1.89
CA VAL A 584 15.96 -0.05 0.63
C VAL A 584 14.83 -0.21 -0.38
N ALA A 585 14.23 -1.40 -0.51
CA ALA A 585 13.11 -1.64 -1.40
C ALA A 585 11.90 -0.73 -1.08
N GLU A 586 11.56 -0.60 0.20
CA GLU A 586 10.53 0.34 0.68
C GLU A 586 10.91 1.80 0.37
N GLY A 587 12.18 2.16 0.55
CA GLY A 587 12.74 3.46 0.22
C GLY A 587 12.75 3.79 -1.27
N ASP A 588 12.92 2.81 -2.15
CA ASP A 588 12.84 2.98 -3.60
C ASP A 588 11.39 3.01 -4.10
N SER A 589 10.48 2.39 -3.34
CA SER A 589 9.04 2.38 -3.61
C SER A 589 8.39 3.72 -3.28
N THR A 590 8.85 4.40 -2.23
CA THR A 590 8.26 5.68 -1.80
C THR A 590 8.33 6.77 -2.88
N PRO A 591 9.48 7.06 -3.55
CA PRO A 591 9.60 8.00 -4.65
C PRO A 591 8.64 7.69 -5.80
N ALA A 592 8.44 6.40 -6.08
CA ALA A 592 7.58 5.97 -7.16
C ALA A 592 6.09 6.26 -6.90
N ILE A 593 5.71 6.55 -5.65
CA ILE A 593 4.32 6.76 -5.21
C ILE A 593 4.04 8.25 -4.97
N VAL A 594 5.04 9.12 -4.93
CA VAL A 594 4.83 10.56 -4.72
C VAL A 594 4.78 11.31 -6.06
N PRO A 595 3.76 12.18 -6.29
CA PRO A 595 3.75 13.05 -7.46
C PRO A 595 4.97 13.98 -7.46
N PRO A 596 5.52 14.37 -8.63
CA PRO A 596 6.70 15.23 -8.70
C PRO A 596 6.52 16.51 -7.90
N SER A 597 7.55 16.89 -7.15
CA SER A 597 7.52 18.13 -6.38
C SER A 597 7.89 19.32 -7.27
N ALA A 598 6.87 19.98 -7.82
CA ALA A 598 6.81 21.39 -8.25
C ALA A 598 8.01 22.04 -9.01
N TRP A 599 8.93 21.31 -9.63
CA TRP A 599 9.96 21.91 -10.51
C TRP A 599 9.39 22.35 -11.89
N GLU A 600 8.09 22.65 -11.94
CA GLU A 600 7.31 22.89 -13.16
C GLU A 600 7.37 24.32 -13.71
N SER A 601 8.05 25.28 -13.08
CA SER A 601 8.11 26.63 -13.65
C SER A 601 9.19 26.76 -14.73
N ASP A 602 8.73 26.72 -15.99
CA ASP A 602 9.40 27.21 -17.21
C ASP A 602 10.76 26.61 -17.57
N LEU A 603 10.90 25.29 -17.47
CA LEU A 603 11.97 24.59 -18.18
C LEU A 603 11.59 24.43 -19.65
N ASP A 604 12.20 25.25 -20.51
CA ASP A 604 12.21 25.07 -21.95
C ASP A 604 12.93 23.73 -22.23
N ALA A 605 12.15 22.64 -22.26
CA ALA A 605 12.57 21.24 -22.10
C ALA A 605 13.57 20.76 -23.18
N THR A 606 13.87 21.57 -24.18
CA THR A 606 14.88 21.29 -25.20
C THR A 606 16.25 21.89 -24.89
N SER A 607 16.32 23.02 -24.17
CA SER A 607 17.57 23.74 -23.83
C SER A 607 18.25 23.12 -22.61
N ASP A 608 17.51 22.85 -21.54
CA ASP A 608 18.12 22.44 -20.27
C ASP A 608 18.32 20.92 -20.17
N VAL A 609 17.52 20.13 -20.88
CA VAL A 609 17.83 18.73 -21.17
C VAL A 609 19.12 18.66 -21.99
N GLN A 610 19.32 19.54 -22.98
CA GLN A 610 20.62 19.66 -23.65
C GLN A 610 21.72 20.11 -22.68
N LYS A 611 21.47 20.96 -21.68
CA LYS A 611 22.49 21.35 -20.66
C LYS A 611 22.82 20.27 -19.65
N LEU A 612 21.85 19.49 -19.18
CA LEU A 612 22.06 18.38 -18.26
C LEU A 612 22.72 17.20 -18.98
N THR A 613 22.24 16.88 -20.18
CA THR A 613 22.85 15.88 -21.06
C THR A 613 24.23 16.34 -21.56
N SER A 614 24.46 17.63 -21.83
CA SER A 614 25.78 18.15 -22.20
C SER A 614 26.73 18.32 -21.03
N LYS A 615 26.26 18.60 -19.79
CA LYS A 615 27.08 18.48 -18.59
C LYS A 615 27.49 17.02 -18.39
N LEU A 616 26.53 16.09 -18.36
CA LEU A 616 26.80 14.65 -18.24
C LEU A 616 27.69 14.13 -19.39
N GLN A 617 27.45 14.55 -20.63
CA GLN A 617 28.31 14.20 -21.79
C GLN A 617 29.67 14.89 -21.71
N SER A 618 29.79 16.13 -21.23
CA SER A 618 31.09 16.80 -21.04
C SER A 618 31.91 16.15 -19.93
N THR A 619 31.25 15.60 -18.90
CA THR A 619 31.85 14.86 -17.79
C THR A 619 32.28 13.45 -18.22
N ILE A 620 31.66 12.88 -19.25
CA ILE A 620 31.92 11.50 -19.73
C ILE A 620 32.82 11.47 -21.00
N LEU A 621 32.88 12.55 -21.80
CA LEU A 621 33.54 12.54 -23.12
C LEU A 621 34.80 13.41 -23.25
N ILE A 622 35.24 14.13 -22.22
CA ILE A 622 36.47 14.94 -22.30
C ILE A 622 37.60 14.28 -21.50
N ASP A 623 38.60 13.86 -22.25
CA ASP A 623 39.95 13.48 -21.85
C ASP A 623 40.48 14.40 -20.72
N GLY A 624 40.54 13.88 -19.49
CA GLY A 624 41.67 14.12 -18.58
C GLY A 624 41.63 15.22 -17.50
N THR A 625 40.80 16.28 -17.53
CA THR A 625 40.83 17.29 -16.43
C THR A 625 39.49 18.01 -16.19
N LEU A 626 38.84 17.73 -15.06
CA LEU A 626 37.70 18.50 -14.54
C LEU A 626 38.19 19.86 -13.99
N PRO A 627 37.44 20.97 -14.18
CA PRO A 627 37.86 22.29 -13.76
C PRO A 627 37.87 22.42 -12.22
N LYS A 628 38.96 22.94 -11.66
CA LYS A 628 39.05 23.32 -10.25
C LYS A 628 38.27 24.62 -10.00
N PRO A 629 37.40 24.70 -8.98
CA PRO A 629 36.68 25.94 -8.69
C PRO A 629 37.65 27.08 -8.35
N THR A 630 37.35 28.28 -8.84
CA THR A 630 38.16 29.49 -8.61
C THR A 630 37.96 30.08 -7.21
N THR A 631 36.87 29.71 -6.53
CA THR A 631 36.51 30.13 -5.17
C THR A 631 35.96 28.95 -4.38
N ASN A 632 36.33 28.82 -3.10
CA ASN A 632 35.75 27.82 -2.19
C ASN A 632 34.54 28.41 -1.44
N THR A 633 33.39 28.45 -2.10
CA THR A 633 32.13 28.90 -1.50
C THR A 633 31.57 27.82 -0.57
N HIS A 634 31.45 28.16 0.73
CA HIS A 634 30.87 27.31 1.78
C HIS A 634 29.33 27.46 1.86
N ALA A 635 28.60 26.45 2.35
CA ALA A 635 27.15 26.46 2.51
C ALA A 635 26.67 27.64 3.39
N PHE A 636 27.39 27.97 4.46
CA PHE A 636 27.13 29.16 5.27
C PHE A 636 27.18 30.47 4.50
N SER A 637 28.10 30.61 3.53
CA SER A 637 28.14 31.80 2.69
C SER A 637 26.89 31.89 1.81
N ILE A 638 26.38 30.75 1.33
CA ILE A 638 25.11 30.71 0.59
C ILE A 638 23.93 31.13 1.49
N LEU A 639 23.83 30.59 2.72
CA LEU A 639 22.81 31.00 3.69
C LEU A 639 22.87 32.51 3.97
N ALA A 640 24.07 33.06 4.13
CA ALA A 640 24.29 34.48 4.41
C ALA A 640 23.87 35.38 3.24
N ARG A 641 24.07 34.93 1.99
CA ARG A 641 23.64 35.65 0.80
C ARG A 641 22.12 35.62 0.64
N ILE A 642 21.49 34.45 0.80
CA ILE A 642 20.02 34.30 0.76
C ILE A 642 19.35 35.15 1.85
N LEU A 643 19.93 35.24 3.05
CA LEU A 643 19.41 36.12 4.12
C LEU A 643 19.35 37.61 3.72
N LYS A 644 20.21 38.05 2.80
CA LYS A 644 20.32 39.45 2.35
C LYS A 644 19.58 39.69 1.03
N ASP A 645 19.12 38.63 0.39
CA ASP A 645 18.50 38.70 -0.93
C ASP A 645 17.01 39.01 -0.80
N PRO A 646 16.56 40.18 -1.31
CA PRO A 646 15.15 40.55 -1.27
C PRO A 646 14.29 39.71 -2.21
N GLU A 647 14.86 38.92 -3.13
CA GLU A 647 14.08 38.04 -4.00
C GLU A 647 13.27 37.01 -3.19
N PHE A 648 13.81 36.54 -2.05
CA PHE A 648 13.11 35.61 -1.17
C PHE A 648 12.13 36.30 -0.20
N ASP A 649 11.89 37.60 -0.34
CA ASP A 649 10.82 38.29 0.36
C ASP A 649 9.43 37.81 -0.11
N ASP A 650 8.43 38.01 0.74
CA ASP A 650 7.04 37.60 0.51
C ASP A 650 6.88 36.10 0.21
N VAL A 651 7.43 35.26 1.09
CA VAL A 651 7.30 33.80 0.98
C VAL A 651 5.82 33.42 0.79
N PRO A 652 5.48 32.56 -0.19
CA PRO A 652 4.11 32.15 -0.39
C PRO A 652 3.64 31.42 0.87
N GLY A 653 2.59 31.92 1.50
CA GLY A 653 1.95 31.20 2.60
C GLY A 653 1.34 29.88 2.11
N GLY A 654 1.03 29.01 3.06
CA GLY A 654 0.18 27.83 2.83
C GLY A 654 -0.76 27.67 4.01
N GLU A 655 -2.07 27.58 3.74
CA GLU A 655 -3.04 27.22 4.79
C GLU A 655 -2.78 25.79 5.30
N GLU A 656 -2.16 24.95 4.47
CA GLU A 656 -1.81 23.55 4.76
C GLU A 656 -0.33 23.29 4.50
N TYR A 657 0.28 22.48 5.37
CA TYR A 657 1.73 22.32 5.42
C TYR A 657 2.35 21.63 4.19
N HIS A 658 1.60 20.80 3.48
CA HIS A 658 2.08 20.08 2.29
C HIS A 658 2.24 21.00 1.07
N HIS A 659 1.65 22.20 1.06
CA HIS A 659 1.82 23.19 0.00
C HIS A 659 3.06 24.06 0.16
N ILE A 660 3.70 24.08 1.33
CA ILE A 660 4.83 24.99 1.63
C ILE A 660 5.98 24.76 0.66
N TYR A 661 6.41 23.51 0.50
CA TYR A 661 7.53 23.17 -0.37
C TYR A 661 7.20 23.45 -1.84
N GLY A 662 6.06 22.95 -2.32
CA GLY A 662 5.64 23.12 -3.71
C GLY A 662 5.51 24.59 -4.11
N ASN A 663 4.89 25.42 -3.26
CA ASN A 663 4.77 26.85 -3.51
C ASN A 663 6.13 27.57 -3.50
N THR A 664 7.03 27.14 -2.61
CA THR A 664 8.39 27.71 -2.50
C THR A 664 9.21 27.41 -3.75
N ILE A 665 9.19 26.17 -4.24
CA ILE A 665 9.89 25.80 -5.49
C ILE A 665 9.25 26.49 -6.69
N ALA A 666 7.92 26.52 -6.78
CA ALA A 666 7.23 27.18 -7.89
C ALA A 666 7.59 28.68 -8.01
N LYS A 667 7.74 29.37 -6.86
CA LYS A 667 8.09 30.79 -6.84
C LYS A 667 9.60 31.06 -6.94
N PHE A 668 10.42 30.29 -6.23
CA PHE A 668 11.83 30.60 -6.01
C PHE A 668 12.81 29.56 -6.55
N GLY A 669 12.34 28.52 -7.25
CA GLY A 669 13.15 27.38 -7.68
C GLY A 669 14.35 27.76 -8.56
N SER A 670 14.18 28.73 -9.47
CA SER A 670 15.26 29.27 -10.31
C SER A 670 16.32 29.98 -9.47
N ALA A 671 15.93 30.87 -8.57
CA ALA A 671 16.84 31.59 -7.68
C ALA A 671 17.58 30.63 -6.73
N ILE A 672 16.87 29.68 -6.11
CA ILE A 672 17.48 28.63 -5.28
C ILE A 672 18.53 27.87 -6.08
N ARG A 673 18.23 27.54 -7.36
CA ARG A 673 19.16 26.85 -8.23
C ARG A 673 20.44 27.64 -8.48
N GLU A 674 20.35 28.95 -8.70
CA GLU A 674 21.53 29.81 -8.87
C GLU A 674 22.44 29.79 -7.63
N TYR A 675 21.85 29.83 -6.43
CA TYR A 675 22.60 29.72 -5.18
C TYR A 675 23.24 28.35 -4.98
N VAL A 676 22.52 27.28 -5.30
CA VAL A 676 23.06 25.92 -5.27
C VAL A 676 24.20 25.77 -6.27
N ASP A 677 24.08 26.30 -7.49
CA ASP A 677 25.13 26.23 -8.51
C ASP A 677 26.37 27.08 -8.12
N ALA A 678 26.18 28.15 -7.33
CA ALA A 678 27.28 28.94 -6.76
C ALA A 678 28.03 28.25 -5.61
N TRP A 679 27.46 27.18 -5.02
CA TRP A 679 28.14 26.34 -4.05
C TRP A 679 29.27 25.57 -4.74
N SER A 680 30.50 25.78 -4.29
CA SER A 680 31.68 25.21 -4.95
C SER A 680 31.80 23.70 -4.72
N TYR A 681 32.36 22.98 -5.71
CA TYR A 681 32.68 21.55 -5.60
C TYR A 681 33.99 21.26 -6.34
N ASP A 682 35.03 20.80 -5.64
CA ASP A 682 36.33 20.44 -6.21
C ASP A 682 36.43 18.93 -6.54
N HIS A 683 36.22 18.59 -7.81
CA HIS A 683 36.33 17.21 -8.30
C HIS A 683 37.74 16.60 -8.20
N THR A 684 38.77 17.42 -7.97
CA THR A 684 40.15 16.96 -7.88
C THR A 684 40.54 16.53 -6.46
N ASP A 685 39.74 16.89 -5.45
CA ASP A 685 40.03 16.55 -4.06
C ASP A 685 39.19 15.35 -3.60
N PRO A 686 39.82 14.20 -3.27
CA PRO A 686 39.09 13.02 -2.79
C PRO A 686 38.37 13.23 -1.44
N ALA A 687 38.72 14.27 -0.67
CA ALA A 687 38.04 14.63 0.57
C ALA A 687 36.85 15.58 0.35
N GLU A 688 36.58 16.01 -0.89
CA GLU A 688 35.57 17.03 -1.15
C GLU A 688 34.16 16.59 -0.73
N VAL A 689 33.79 15.36 -1.05
CA VAL A 689 32.48 14.78 -0.68
C VAL A 689 32.26 14.85 0.83
N GLU A 690 33.25 14.42 1.62
CA GLU A 690 33.16 14.44 3.09
C GLU A 690 33.08 15.87 3.64
N ARG A 691 33.84 16.81 3.07
CA ARG A 691 33.75 18.22 3.46
C ARG A 691 32.37 18.80 3.16
N LYS A 692 31.84 18.56 1.97
CA LYS A 692 30.52 19.07 1.56
C LYS A 692 29.39 18.46 2.40
N ILE A 693 29.53 17.20 2.81
CA ILE A 693 28.64 16.57 3.80
C ILE A 693 28.75 17.28 5.17
N GLU A 694 29.96 17.57 5.65
CA GLU A 694 30.15 18.35 6.87
C GLU A 694 29.44 19.71 6.77
N GLU A 695 29.62 20.45 5.67
CA GLU A 695 28.95 21.75 5.47
C GLU A 695 27.41 21.64 5.60
N LEU A 696 26.81 20.61 5.01
CA LEU A 696 25.36 20.37 5.06
C LEU A 696 24.87 19.98 6.46
N VAL A 697 25.63 19.14 7.19
CA VAL A 697 25.32 18.79 8.58
C VAL A 697 25.29 20.03 9.47
N TRP A 698 26.30 20.90 9.32
CA TRP A 698 26.37 22.15 10.06
C TRP A 698 25.25 23.12 9.67
N ALA A 699 24.99 23.30 8.37
CA ALA A 699 23.89 24.13 7.87
C ALA A 699 22.52 23.68 8.41
N ASN A 700 22.21 22.39 8.33
CA ASN A 700 20.92 21.86 8.78
C ASN A 700 20.78 21.90 10.31
N THR A 701 21.87 21.66 11.04
CA THR A 701 21.88 21.83 12.51
C THR A 701 21.67 23.28 12.91
N LEU A 702 22.22 24.24 12.15
CA LEU A 702 22.03 25.67 12.38
C LEU A 702 20.58 26.09 12.09
N ILE A 703 20.04 25.66 10.94
CA ILE A 703 18.64 25.87 10.52
C ILE A 703 17.69 25.38 11.61
N TYR A 704 17.90 24.19 12.17
CA TYR A 704 17.04 23.69 13.23
C TYR A 704 17.32 24.33 14.60
N GLY A 705 18.55 24.21 15.08
CA GLY A 705 18.92 24.49 16.46
C GLY A 705 19.00 25.98 16.80
N VAL A 706 19.56 26.80 15.91
CA VAL A 706 19.73 28.23 16.20
C VAL A 706 18.45 28.99 15.92
N THR A 707 17.73 28.67 14.83
CA THR A 707 16.47 29.37 14.52
C THR A 707 15.32 28.94 15.43
N GLY A 708 15.36 27.71 15.95
CA GLY A 708 14.41 27.23 16.95
C GLY A 708 14.60 27.88 18.32
N TRP A 709 15.76 28.49 18.59
CA TRP A 709 16.06 29.15 19.84
C TRP A 709 15.79 30.65 19.77
N LYS A 710 15.15 31.17 20.81
CA LYS A 710 15.00 32.60 21.04
C LYS A 710 15.17 32.89 22.52
N LYS A 711 15.71 34.07 22.82
CA LYS A 711 15.88 34.52 24.20
C LYS A 711 14.51 34.62 24.89
N ASP A 712 14.41 34.05 26.08
CA ASP A 712 13.21 34.08 26.94
C ASP A 712 11.94 33.41 26.36
N GLU A 713 12.06 32.70 25.22
CA GLU A 713 10.99 31.90 24.62
C GLU A 713 11.25 30.40 24.75
N HIS A 714 10.22 29.59 24.53
CA HIS A 714 10.37 28.15 24.43
C HIS A 714 11.08 27.77 23.13
N PHE A 715 11.93 26.73 23.19
CA PHE A 715 12.56 26.20 22.00
C PHE A 715 11.50 25.71 21.01
N ASN A 716 11.54 26.23 19.78
CA ASN A 716 10.67 25.85 18.69
C ASN A 716 11.27 24.64 17.96
N THR A 717 10.67 23.49 18.21
CA THR A 717 10.92 22.21 17.54
C THR A 717 10.22 22.20 16.19
N ASP A 718 10.75 22.91 15.19
CA ASP A 718 10.19 22.90 13.84
C ASP A 718 10.33 21.50 13.21
N PHE A 719 9.20 20.93 12.80
CA PHE A 719 9.12 19.55 12.31
C PHE A 719 9.95 19.36 11.03
N PHE A 720 9.91 20.32 10.10
CA PHE A 720 10.58 20.21 8.81
C PHE A 720 12.10 20.31 8.98
N PHE A 721 12.53 21.27 9.81
CA PHE A 721 13.96 21.44 10.10
C PHE A 721 14.54 20.24 10.86
N ALA A 722 13.75 19.60 11.72
CA ALA A 722 14.16 18.36 12.36
C ALA A 722 14.45 17.24 11.35
N HIS A 723 13.64 17.14 10.28
CA HIS A 723 13.85 16.17 9.20
C HIS A 723 15.13 16.46 8.40
N LEU A 724 15.49 17.74 8.21
CA LEU A 724 16.78 18.12 7.60
C LEU A 724 17.95 17.60 8.44
N VAL A 725 17.87 17.70 9.77
CA VAL A 725 18.92 17.16 10.66
C VAL A 725 18.95 15.63 10.59
N THR A 726 17.80 14.97 10.77
CA THR A 726 17.78 13.50 10.84
C THR A 726 18.10 12.80 9.52
N SER A 727 17.77 13.42 8.39
CA SER A 727 18.14 12.89 7.07
C SER A 727 19.61 13.13 6.72
N SER A 728 20.22 14.22 7.21
CA SER A 728 21.63 14.54 6.94
C SER A 728 22.59 13.49 7.49
N LEU A 729 22.13 12.69 8.47
CA LEU A 729 22.82 11.54 9.02
C LEU A 729 23.20 10.48 7.96
N PHE A 730 22.42 10.34 6.90
CA PHE A 730 22.59 9.30 5.89
C PHE A 730 23.40 9.73 4.68
N LEU A 731 23.79 11.01 4.58
CA LEU A 731 24.50 11.54 3.41
C LEU A 731 25.82 10.80 3.15
N SER A 732 26.59 10.48 4.19
CA SER A 732 27.86 9.74 4.05
C SER A 732 27.64 8.30 3.61
N THR A 733 26.58 7.65 4.10
CA THR A 733 26.20 6.28 3.73
C THR A 733 25.73 6.23 2.27
N ILE A 734 24.85 7.13 1.85
CA ILE A 734 24.31 7.17 0.49
C ILE A 734 25.40 7.58 -0.50
N ALA A 735 26.19 8.61 -0.20
CA ALA A 735 27.30 9.04 -1.06
C ALA A 735 28.30 7.90 -1.28
N ALA A 736 28.61 7.10 -0.25
CA ALA A 736 29.49 5.93 -0.39
C ALA A 736 28.92 4.84 -1.31
N GLY A 737 27.60 4.77 -1.46
CA GLY A 737 26.91 3.78 -2.29
C GLY A 737 26.69 4.19 -3.75
N ILE A 738 27.01 5.43 -4.14
CA ILE A 738 26.73 5.96 -5.49
C ILE A 738 28.02 6.41 -6.22
N PRO A 739 28.04 6.42 -7.57
CA PRO A 739 29.22 6.83 -8.33
C PRO A 739 29.66 8.28 -8.03
N PRO A 740 30.97 8.61 -8.08
CA PRO A 740 31.47 9.95 -7.77
C PRO A 740 30.81 11.10 -8.55
N VAL A 741 30.45 10.86 -9.82
CA VAL A 741 29.74 11.85 -10.64
C VAL A 741 28.32 12.13 -10.14
N THR A 742 27.68 11.13 -9.52
CA THR A 742 26.33 11.22 -8.96
C THR A 742 26.34 11.83 -7.56
N GLN A 743 27.45 11.70 -6.82
CA GLN A 743 27.60 12.26 -5.48
C GLN A 743 27.40 13.79 -5.44
N GLU A 744 28.00 14.53 -6.38
CA GLU A 744 27.81 16.00 -6.44
C GLU A 744 26.34 16.35 -6.71
N ILE A 745 25.72 15.70 -7.70
CA ILE A 745 24.32 15.95 -8.07
C ILE A 745 23.40 15.71 -6.87
N PHE A 746 23.61 14.60 -6.16
CA PHE A 746 22.86 14.25 -4.96
C PHE A 746 23.04 15.30 -3.85
N LEU A 747 24.27 15.72 -3.55
CA LEU A 747 24.55 16.72 -2.50
C LEU A 747 23.97 18.10 -2.86
N ARG A 748 24.03 18.51 -4.13
CA ARG A 748 23.43 19.77 -4.60
C ARG A 748 21.91 19.73 -4.50
N ALA A 749 21.28 18.62 -4.90
CA ALA A 749 19.84 18.44 -4.78
C ALA A 749 19.39 18.48 -3.31
N TYR A 750 20.12 17.79 -2.43
CA TYR A 750 19.89 17.82 -0.98
C TYR A 750 20.05 19.24 -0.40
N PHE A 751 21.04 20.00 -0.86
CA PHE A 751 21.24 21.37 -0.42
C PHE A 751 20.09 22.27 -0.87
N GLY A 752 19.68 22.19 -2.15
CA GLY A 752 18.53 22.93 -2.67
C GLY A 752 17.25 22.63 -1.90
N MET A 753 17.00 21.37 -1.57
CA MET A 753 15.89 20.94 -0.71
C MET A 753 15.97 21.56 0.70
N SER A 754 17.15 21.57 1.31
CA SER A 754 17.36 22.19 2.63
C SER A 754 17.09 23.69 2.60
N LEU A 755 17.54 24.39 1.54
CA LEU A 755 17.28 25.81 1.32
C LEU A 755 15.79 26.09 1.10
N ALA A 756 15.11 25.30 0.27
CA ALA A 756 13.70 25.46 -0.01
C ALA A 756 12.84 25.30 1.25
N TRP A 757 13.09 24.29 2.09
CA TRP A 757 12.36 24.19 3.37
C TRP A 757 12.64 25.37 4.28
N TRP A 758 13.89 25.81 4.41
CA TRP A 758 14.22 26.98 5.22
C TRP A 758 13.55 28.27 4.70
N ILE A 759 13.57 28.51 3.38
CA ILE A 759 12.92 29.64 2.73
C ILE A 759 11.40 29.58 2.90
N GLY A 760 10.78 28.44 2.62
CA GLY A 760 9.33 28.23 2.78
C GLY A 760 8.83 28.39 4.21
N ARG A 761 9.75 28.33 5.18
CA ARG A 761 9.49 28.59 6.60
C ARG A 761 9.88 30.01 7.02
N ASP A 762 9.81 30.96 6.09
CA ASP A 762 10.15 32.38 6.29
C ASP A 762 11.64 32.66 6.60
N ARG A 763 12.54 31.74 6.21
CA ARG A 763 14.01 31.89 6.28
C ARG A 763 14.48 32.56 7.59
N PRO A 764 14.11 32.00 8.76
CA PRO A 764 14.36 32.63 10.04
C PRO A 764 15.86 32.87 10.25
N LYS A 765 16.19 34.02 10.85
CA LYS A 765 17.56 34.50 11.06
C LYS A 765 18.27 33.71 12.17
N PHE A 766 19.60 33.68 12.09
CA PHE A 766 20.45 32.99 13.06
C PHE A 766 20.98 33.97 14.12
N ASP A 767 20.48 33.90 15.36
CA ASP A 767 21.10 34.58 16.51
C ASP A 767 22.18 33.68 17.13
N ILE A 768 23.30 33.50 16.41
CA ILE A 768 24.42 32.67 16.85
C ILE A 768 25.03 33.20 18.17
N PRO A 769 25.33 34.50 18.32
CA PRO A 769 25.87 35.02 19.58
C PRO A 769 24.93 34.80 20.76
N GLY A 770 23.62 35.06 20.58
CA GLY A 770 22.61 34.83 21.61
C GLY A 770 22.51 33.37 22.01
N PHE A 771 22.46 32.47 21.03
CA PHE A 771 22.39 31.01 21.25
C PHE A 771 23.57 30.52 22.08
N PHE A 772 24.80 30.85 21.68
CA PHE A 772 26.00 30.38 22.38
C PHE A 772 26.17 31.01 23.77
N ALA A 773 25.62 32.22 23.99
CA ALA A 773 25.61 32.87 25.29
C ALA A 773 24.63 32.23 26.30
N HIS A 774 23.51 31.64 25.85
CA HIS A 774 22.41 31.25 26.75
C HIS A 774 22.01 29.76 26.69
N ALA A 775 22.19 29.08 25.56
CA ALA A 775 21.86 27.66 25.43
C ALA A 775 22.94 26.80 26.09
N SER A 776 22.78 26.45 27.37
CA SER A 776 23.83 25.73 28.11
C SER A 776 24.00 24.28 27.63
N PRO A 777 25.25 23.81 27.40
CA PRO A 777 25.52 22.42 27.03
C PRO A 777 25.35 21.42 28.19
N ASN A 778 25.21 21.90 29.44
CA ASN A 778 25.24 21.08 30.67
C ASN A 778 23.96 21.18 31.53
N SER A 779 22.87 21.82 31.06
CA SER A 779 21.73 22.20 31.90
C SER A 779 20.65 21.11 32.08
N ILE A 780 21.01 19.90 32.53
CA ILE A 780 19.97 18.97 33.03
C ILE A 780 19.67 19.34 34.48
N LYS A 781 18.69 20.22 34.70
CA LYS A 781 18.15 20.52 36.04
C LYS A 781 17.33 19.33 36.52
N ASP A 782 18.01 18.28 36.97
CA ASP A 782 17.36 17.12 37.56
C ASP A 782 16.71 17.53 38.91
N GLN A 783 15.38 17.46 39.00
CA GLN A 783 14.64 17.72 40.25
C GLN A 783 14.74 16.54 41.24
N ARG A 784 15.43 15.45 40.87
CA ARG A 784 15.79 14.39 41.81
C ARG A 784 17.07 14.82 42.53
N LYS A 785 16.97 14.99 43.84
CA LYS A 785 18.07 15.29 44.79
C LYS A 785 19.18 14.23 44.76
N SER A 786 19.97 14.16 43.71
CA SER A 786 21.20 13.37 43.64
C SER A 786 22.33 14.25 43.12
N ALA A 787 23.38 14.34 43.91
CA ALA A 787 24.48 15.29 43.78
C ALA A 787 25.48 14.99 42.64
N MET A 788 25.03 14.55 41.47
CA MET A 788 25.87 14.52 40.27
C MET A 788 25.04 14.81 39.02
N ALA A 789 25.11 16.04 38.49
CA ALA A 789 24.92 16.24 37.06
C ALA A 789 25.90 15.30 36.35
N SER A 790 25.43 14.48 35.41
CA SER A 790 26.32 13.58 34.67
C SER A 790 27.47 14.40 34.06
N PRO A 791 28.75 14.07 34.29
CA PRO A 791 29.87 14.81 33.71
C PRO A 791 29.88 14.73 32.17
N ASN A 792 29.10 13.82 31.58
CA ASN A 792 28.81 13.76 30.16
C ASN A 792 27.29 13.93 29.93
N PRO A 793 26.83 15.06 29.35
CA PRO A 793 25.40 15.31 29.12
C PRO A 793 24.74 14.28 28.19
N TRP A 794 25.50 13.65 27.30
CA TRP A 794 24.97 12.64 26.38
C TRP A 794 24.41 11.41 27.09
N LEU A 795 24.97 10.99 28.23
CA LEU A 795 24.51 9.79 28.93
C LEU A 795 23.08 9.94 29.45
N ALA A 796 22.74 11.11 29.98
CA ALA A 796 21.40 11.40 30.45
C ALA A 796 20.42 11.55 29.28
N LEU A 797 20.83 12.27 28.23
CA LEU A 797 20.02 12.41 27.02
C LEU A 797 19.70 11.06 26.36
N ILE A 798 20.66 10.14 26.27
CA ILE A 798 20.45 8.79 25.74
C ILE A 798 19.46 8.01 26.63
N GLY A 799 19.66 8.03 27.94
CA GLY A 799 18.79 7.31 28.88
C GLY A 799 17.32 7.73 28.77
N GLU A 800 17.07 9.03 28.55
CA GLU A 800 15.71 9.54 28.36
C GLU A 800 15.16 9.27 26.95
N ALA A 801 16.00 9.34 25.91
CA ALA A 801 15.62 8.99 24.53
C ALA A 801 15.09 7.57 24.38
N LEU A 802 15.61 6.64 25.17
CA LEU A 802 15.25 5.23 25.10
C LEU A 802 13.84 4.94 25.64
N VAL A 803 13.26 5.84 26.45
CA VAL A 803 11.98 5.59 27.13
C VAL A 803 10.88 6.59 26.75
N VAL A 804 11.21 7.58 25.93
CA VAL A 804 10.23 8.54 25.41
C VAL A 804 9.30 7.88 24.38
N SER A 805 8.03 8.29 24.38
CA SER A 805 7.02 7.78 23.46
C SER A 805 7.09 8.38 22.05
N ASP A 806 7.76 9.53 21.89
CA ASP A 806 7.92 10.22 20.60
C ASP A 806 9.01 9.55 19.73
N GLU A 807 8.61 9.15 18.53
CA GLU A 807 9.45 8.46 17.54
C GLU A 807 10.52 9.35 16.88
N HIS A 808 10.41 10.67 16.97
CA HIS A 808 11.36 11.64 16.39
C HIS A 808 12.59 11.83 17.27
N ILE A 809 12.43 11.68 18.58
CA ILE A 809 13.52 11.93 19.52
C ILE A 809 14.71 10.97 19.38
N PRO A 810 14.50 9.64 19.32
CA PRO A 810 15.59 8.72 19.08
C PRO A 810 16.35 9.06 17.79
N LYS A 811 15.65 9.44 16.71
CA LYS A 811 16.25 9.85 15.43
C LYS A 811 17.12 11.10 15.59
N MET A 812 16.58 12.14 16.24
CA MET A 812 17.27 13.40 16.47
C MET A 812 18.52 13.22 17.35
N LEU A 813 18.38 12.53 18.48
CA LEU A 813 19.49 12.31 19.41
C LEU A 813 20.59 11.45 18.78
N ARG A 814 20.22 10.39 18.06
CA ARG A 814 21.16 9.58 17.28
C ARG A 814 21.97 10.42 16.29
N SER A 815 21.30 11.32 15.57
CA SER A 815 21.94 12.22 14.60
C SER A 815 22.94 13.16 15.28
N MET A 816 22.50 13.83 16.36
CA MET A 816 23.32 14.78 17.11
C MET A 816 24.53 14.11 17.79
N ILE A 817 24.37 12.88 18.31
CA ILE A 817 25.49 12.10 18.87
C ILE A 817 26.52 11.80 17.79
N HIS A 818 26.07 11.38 16.60
CA HIS A 818 26.98 11.13 15.48
C HIS A 818 27.74 12.40 15.07
N PHE A 819 27.03 13.52 14.91
CA PHE A 819 27.65 14.79 14.53
C PHE A 819 28.60 15.30 15.61
N ALA A 820 28.28 15.14 16.88
CA ALA A 820 29.19 15.46 17.99
C ALA A 820 30.44 14.57 17.99
N ASN A 821 30.32 13.29 17.64
CA ASN A 821 31.49 12.41 17.50
C ASN A 821 32.40 12.83 16.34
N MET A 822 31.82 13.28 15.22
CA MET A 822 32.58 13.68 14.02
C MET A 822 33.15 15.10 14.13
N TYR A 823 32.33 16.05 14.55
CA TYR A 823 32.58 17.49 14.44
C TYR A 823 32.57 18.20 15.80
N GLY A 824 32.33 17.49 16.90
CA GLY A 824 32.30 18.07 18.26
C GLY A 824 33.63 18.66 18.75
N ARG A 825 34.73 18.38 18.05
CA ARG A 825 36.06 18.93 18.34
C ARG A 825 36.40 20.19 17.54
N ARG A 826 35.51 20.65 16.65
CA ARG A 826 35.73 21.89 15.88
C ARG A 826 35.77 23.07 16.85
N PRO A 827 36.88 23.84 16.91
CA PRO A 827 36.98 25.00 17.78
C PRO A 827 36.21 26.19 17.20
N ALA A 828 35.85 27.14 18.06
CA ALA A 828 35.45 28.47 17.62
C ALA A 828 36.52 29.07 16.70
N GLY A 829 36.09 29.81 15.68
CA GLY A 829 36.92 30.36 14.62
C GLY A 829 37.10 29.46 13.40
N TYR A 830 36.67 28.18 13.46
CA TYR A 830 36.80 27.26 12.31
C TYR A 830 36.03 27.74 11.07
N PHE A 831 34.91 28.45 11.26
CA PHE A 831 34.07 28.99 10.18
C PHE A 831 34.22 30.50 9.97
N ALA A 832 35.30 31.11 10.49
CA ALA A 832 35.51 32.56 10.42
C ALA A 832 35.66 33.11 8.99
N ASP A 833 36.08 32.27 8.04
CA ASP A 833 36.26 32.66 6.63
C ASP A 833 34.96 32.59 5.81
N THR A 834 33.82 32.33 6.44
CA THR A 834 32.50 32.30 5.77
C THR A 834 31.81 33.66 5.83
N GLU A 835 30.82 33.89 4.96
CA GLU A 835 30.09 35.17 4.92
C GLU A 835 28.98 35.30 5.98
N LEU A 836 28.77 34.25 6.77
CA LEU A 836 27.70 34.19 7.76
C LEU A 836 28.10 34.91 9.05
N GLU A 837 27.31 35.91 9.42
CA GLU A 837 27.55 36.70 10.63
C GLU A 837 27.49 35.83 11.90
N GLY A 838 28.54 35.90 12.72
CA GLY A 838 28.67 35.13 13.97
C GLY A 838 29.16 33.70 13.78
N ALA A 839 29.46 33.25 12.55
CA ALA A 839 29.95 31.89 12.30
C ALA A 839 31.29 31.60 12.99
N GLU A 840 32.10 32.62 13.29
CA GLU A 840 33.33 32.50 14.07
C GLU A 840 33.09 32.03 15.52
N LEU A 841 31.87 32.17 16.04
CA LEU A 841 31.49 31.70 17.38
C LEU A 841 31.05 30.23 17.40
N LEU A 842 30.77 29.64 16.24
CA LEU A 842 30.34 28.26 16.15
C LEU A 842 31.46 27.31 16.58
N ASP A 843 31.14 26.43 17.52
CA ASP A 843 32.00 25.33 17.93
C ASP A 843 31.21 24.02 18.01
N GLY A 844 31.93 22.91 18.19
CA GLY A 844 31.36 21.57 18.26
C GLY A 844 30.30 21.35 19.36
N THR A 845 30.11 22.28 20.30
CA THR A 845 29.04 22.20 21.30
C THR A 845 27.66 22.54 20.73
N LEU A 846 27.56 23.02 19.49
CA LEU A 846 26.28 23.21 18.79
C LEU A 846 25.37 21.98 18.93
N PHE A 847 25.89 20.79 18.62
CA PHE A 847 25.10 19.55 18.60
C PHE A 847 24.53 19.17 19.96
N VAL A 848 25.31 19.29 21.04
CA VAL A 848 24.84 18.95 22.39
C VAL A 848 23.85 19.99 22.91
N ARG A 849 24.06 21.28 22.60
CA ARG A 849 23.14 22.37 22.97
C ARG A 849 21.79 22.18 22.28
N THR A 850 21.80 21.88 20.97
CA THR A 850 20.57 21.62 20.22
C THR A 850 19.86 20.36 20.72
N ALA A 851 20.58 19.25 20.91
CA ALA A 851 20.00 18.02 21.46
C ALA A 851 19.35 18.25 22.83
N HIS A 852 19.99 19.04 23.68
CA HIS A 852 19.46 19.40 24.99
C HIS A 852 18.17 20.22 24.91
N LEU A 853 18.14 21.26 24.06
CA LEU A 853 16.96 22.11 23.89
C LEU A 853 15.76 21.34 23.31
N THR A 854 16.01 20.49 22.31
CA THR A 854 14.99 19.60 21.75
C THR A 854 14.41 18.69 22.83
N HIS A 855 15.28 18.07 23.62
CA HIS A 855 14.88 17.17 24.69
C HIS A 855 14.08 17.89 25.78
N GLU A 856 14.53 19.07 26.20
CA GLU A 856 13.88 19.84 27.26
C GLU A 856 12.46 20.26 26.90
N LYS A 857 12.24 20.69 25.65
CA LYS A 857 10.91 21.04 25.14
C LYS A 857 9.93 19.88 25.31
N LEU A 858 10.33 18.69 24.90
CA LEU A 858 9.46 17.50 24.89
C LEU A 858 9.21 16.94 26.29
N ARG A 859 10.20 17.00 27.19
CA ARG A 859 10.02 16.62 28.60
C ARG A 859 8.98 17.49 29.31
N ARG A 860 8.90 18.78 28.99
CA ARG A 860 7.98 19.73 29.66
C ARG A 860 6.52 19.50 29.30
N GLU A 861 6.25 18.98 28.10
CA GLU A 861 4.89 18.83 27.57
C GLU A 861 4.23 17.47 27.93
N GLY A 862 4.93 16.59 28.68
CA GLY A 862 4.36 15.43 29.40
C GLY A 862 4.00 14.20 28.55
N ASP A 863 3.57 13.10 29.19
CA ASP A 863 3.01 11.89 28.55
C ASP A 863 1.57 12.17 28.04
N ALA A 864 1.42 13.07 27.08
CA ALA A 864 0.15 13.25 26.41
C ALA A 864 -0.13 12.05 25.48
N THR A 865 -1.42 11.76 25.25
CA THR A 865 -1.81 10.59 24.46
C THR A 865 -1.26 10.66 23.03
N LEU A 866 -1.18 9.53 22.31
CA LEU A 866 -0.77 9.48 20.88
C LEU A 866 -1.49 10.50 19.98
N PHE A 867 -2.66 10.98 20.39
CA PHE A 867 -3.45 12.00 19.72
C PHE A 867 -2.93 13.45 19.90
N ASP A 868 -2.09 13.70 20.91
CA ASP A 868 -1.46 15.01 21.20
C ASP A 868 -0.07 15.18 20.57
N LEU A 869 0.41 14.22 19.78
CA LEU A 869 1.68 14.33 19.02
C LEU A 869 1.73 15.56 18.09
N ALA A 870 0.57 16.14 17.76
CA ALA A 870 0.43 17.40 17.02
C ALA A 870 0.86 18.66 17.81
N SER A 871 1.02 18.58 19.13
CA SER A 871 1.31 19.75 20.00
C SER A 871 2.81 20.02 20.22
N TYR A 872 3.67 19.02 20.06
CA TYR A 872 5.10 19.08 20.42
C TYR A 872 6.01 19.60 19.32
N TRP A 873 5.69 19.25 18.07
CA TRP A 873 6.45 19.67 16.90
C TRP A 873 5.67 20.77 16.21
N ASN A 874 6.33 21.89 15.93
CA ASN A 874 5.69 22.97 15.19
C ASN A 874 5.52 22.54 13.72
N ARG A 875 4.29 22.12 13.40
CA ARG A 875 3.83 21.74 12.06
C ARG A 875 3.07 22.87 11.36
N GLN A 876 2.91 24.03 12.00
CA GLN A 876 2.13 25.14 11.44
C GLN A 876 2.95 25.98 10.47
N GLY A 877 2.43 26.13 9.25
CA GLY A 877 2.88 27.09 8.25
C GLY A 877 2.43 28.50 8.67
N THR A 878 3.28 29.23 9.39
CA THR A 878 2.86 30.48 10.03
C THR A 878 2.71 31.65 9.07
N LYS A 879 1.52 32.28 9.10
CA LYS A 879 1.30 33.67 9.54
C LYS A 879 -0.09 33.74 10.17
N VAL A 880 -0.23 33.60 11.49
CA VAL A 880 -1.22 34.30 12.39
C VAL A 880 -0.93 33.86 13.84
N ASP A 881 -0.83 34.84 14.76
CA ASP A 881 -0.98 34.69 16.22
C ASP A 881 -2.40 34.27 16.61
N THR A 882 -2.85 33.07 16.23
CA THR A 882 -4.04 32.44 16.84
C THR A 882 -3.92 30.92 16.70
N PRO A 883 -4.11 30.14 17.79
CA PRO A 883 -4.07 28.69 17.70
C PRO A 883 -5.31 28.21 16.92
N PRO A 884 -5.18 27.60 15.74
CA PRO A 884 -6.29 26.92 15.11
C PRO A 884 -6.39 25.51 15.70
N ASN A 885 -7.60 25.11 16.10
CA ASN A 885 -7.96 23.74 16.43
C ASN A 885 -7.75 22.84 15.19
N ILE A 886 -6.52 22.38 14.96
CA ILE A 886 -6.21 21.37 13.95
C ILE A 886 -6.30 20.01 14.63
N ASN A 887 -7.54 19.55 14.79
CA ASN A 887 -7.87 18.24 15.33
C ASN A 887 -7.90 17.22 14.17
N ILE A 888 -6.73 16.77 13.73
CA ILE A 888 -6.59 15.79 12.63
C ILE A 888 -7.06 14.38 13.05
N PHE A 889 -7.41 14.17 14.32
CA PHE A 889 -7.87 12.87 14.84
C PHE A 889 -9.25 12.89 15.49
N SER A 890 -10.13 13.85 15.18
CA SER A 890 -11.53 13.68 15.58
C SER A 890 -12.21 12.64 14.69
N PRO A 891 -12.81 11.57 15.23
CA PRO A 891 -13.68 10.71 14.44
C PRO A 891 -14.86 11.58 13.97
N ARG A 892 -15.04 11.72 12.65
CA ARG A 892 -16.28 12.26 12.11
C ARG A 892 -17.35 11.19 12.24
N ASN A 893 -18.39 11.50 13.03
CA ASN A 893 -19.64 10.75 13.15
C ASN A 893 -20.29 10.46 11.80
#